data_AF-A0A177D9H9-F1
#
_entry.id   AF-A0A177D9H9-F1
#
_cell.length_a   1.000
_cell.length_b   1.000
_cell.length_c   1.000
_cell.angle_alpha   90.00
_cell.angle_beta   90.00
_cell.angle_gamma   90.00
#
_symmetry.space_group_name_H-M   'P 1'
#
loop_
_entity.id
_entity.type
_entity.pdbx_description
1 polymer ?
#
loop_
_entity_poly.entity_id
_entity_poly.type
_entity_poly.pdbx_seq_one_letter_code
_entity_poly.pdbx_strand_id
1 'polypeptide(L)'
;MVYVSHVTLAAIAVFLTHLSVGTAETQPVVHLHQRMNPNDQPGAEAVASNDSFNPGVKQSCDSVAVSAQDSTKNEACEFNPDGTPVQTVSEDTKKRAKRDEDTPRPYLVTTVDGITQAQYEEFAKKPPLGDKQGDIIAFDEVEWVSCQYLNLTDAEAAIVRQDPIIAWAEPMSEEDGEALVIPNHGGTNSLYARATLPQSLNQRDDSAAHLRLLSARNQKNDPAQLPNYVFEPSLGQGQTIYVLDTGYRKSHQEFDASEREVRDFVVPNRHTLALGSLSDDQKGPEDMADINGHGTMVASIAAGYVSGVASKANLVVVKMRNWAKNPQNPESDKLVPRGVTDSGLEFALSWTFKDIEQQRRQNTDPNAKYIINLSYGWIKESAQGKINIMERALKKCKDKDITLVIAAGNEGAIRTLDTLTPQAFGTDDRFSMITVGGVDQTGKYYRDTVQGNGQGGQVDIYADAVNVVAAKHDGEDDSTTPATGTSAAAPAIAGLAAYFFSIPELRSNWHDGSVPADMKAFILKNAEVRNDDPFNGDEYENSPKPEKDSLKVPYNLALNQLCDLPDTNAKRSLFTKRAPTPEQSVPGRPIVENGAVTNEDLKNEICNVHNRPAESEPEPEPEQPEQPDSPPPPPPNTASCKVLEQGLGGGKWEVTGSGWGDEASLEEKFGDDSFSFTGGDTFTATFLSGMSVGDIENAVREMSGLGDVTCST
;
A
#
# COMPACT_ATOMS: atom_id res chain seq x y z
N MET A 1 20.45 -63.50 -3.04
CA MET A 1 20.98 -62.97 -4.33
C MET A 1 21.15 -61.48 -4.10
N VAL A 2 22.35 -60.89 -4.00
CA VAL A 2 23.58 -61.03 -4.82
C VAL A 2 23.37 -60.51 -6.24
N TYR A 3 23.74 -59.25 -6.46
CA TYR A 3 24.90 -58.93 -7.31
C TYR A 3 25.66 -57.71 -6.74
N VAL A 4 26.95 -57.60 -7.05
CA VAL A 4 27.89 -56.62 -6.46
C VAL A 4 28.89 -56.15 -7.51
N SER A 5 29.31 -54.89 -7.46
CA SER A 5 30.65 -54.44 -7.87
C SER A 5 31.01 -53.11 -7.17
N HIS A 6 32.04 -53.13 -6.31
CA HIS A 6 33.43 -52.69 -6.61
C HIS A 6 33.54 -51.15 -6.77
N VAL A 7 34.00 -50.33 -5.80
CA VAL A 7 34.99 -50.42 -4.67
C VAL A 7 36.46 -50.24 -5.07
N THR A 8 37.02 -49.08 -4.70
CA THR A 8 38.40 -48.88 -4.16
C THR A 8 38.27 -47.65 -3.22
N LEU A 9 38.50 -47.68 -1.89
CA LEU A 9 39.72 -47.92 -1.09
C LEU A 9 40.87 -46.95 -1.47
N ALA A 10 41.58 -46.31 -0.53
CA ALA A 10 41.71 -46.48 0.94
C ALA A 10 42.08 -45.13 1.65
N ALA A 11 42.39 -45.04 2.95
CA ALA A 11 41.73 -45.45 4.21
C ALA A 11 42.71 -45.27 5.42
N ILE A 12 42.20 -44.91 6.62
CA ILE A 12 42.82 -45.14 7.97
C ILE A 12 44.12 -44.30 8.27
N ALA A 13 44.49 -43.82 9.48
CA ALA A 13 44.08 -43.93 10.90
C ALA A 13 44.19 -42.52 11.59
N VAL A 14 43.51 -42.09 12.68
CA VAL A 14 43.17 -42.70 14.01
C VAL A 14 44.41 -42.68 14.95
N PHE A 15 44.46 -42.10 16.17
CA PHE A 15 43.55 -42.16 17.35
C PHE A 15 43.94 -41.18 18.52
N LEU A 16 43.04 -40.95 19.50
CA LEU A 16 43.22 -40.77 21.00
C LEU A 16 44.14 -39.65 21.59
N THR A 17 43.99 -39.08 22.81
CA THR A 17 42.88 -38.69 23.74
C THR A 17 43.48 -38.02 25.01
N HIS A 18 42.73 -37.14 25.69
CA HIS A 18 42.36 -37.14 27.14
C HIS A 18 41.77 -35.75 27.50
N LEU A 19 40.69 -35.49 28.26
CA LEU A 19 39.92 -36.11 29.38
C LEU A 19 40.14 -35.45 30.76
N SER A 20 39.01 -35.16 31.43
CA SER A 20 38.77 -34.90 32.88
C SER A 20 38.11 -33.52 33.13
N VAL A 21 36.79 -33.35 33.26
CA VAL A 21 35.78 -33.87 34.24
C VAL A 21 35.61 -32.97 35.48
N GLY A 22 34.35 -32.60 35.77
CA GLY A 22 33.86 -31.96 37.00
C GLY A 22 32.32 -31.88 36.98
N THR A 23 31.64 -32.33 38.04
CA THR A 23 30.19 -32.68 38.00
C THR A 23 29.42 -32.24 39.25
N ALA A 24 28.14 -31.91 39.08
CA ALA A 24 27.12 -31.98 40.15
C ALA A 24 25.71 -32.20 39.54
N GLU A 25 24.87 -32.99 40.20
CA GLU A 25 23.46 -33.27 39.86
C GLU A 25 22.53 -32.78 40.97
N THR A 26 21.22 -32.58 40.68
CA THR A 26 20.13 -33.20 41.47
C THR A 26 18.74 -33.11 40.79
N GLN A 27 18.23 -34.28 40.40
CA GLN A 27 16.84 -34.80 40.33
C GLN A 27 15.59 -33.92 40.03
N PRO A 28 14.61 -34.45 39.25
CA PRO A 28 13.27 -33.88 39.05
C PRO A 28 12.19 -34.47 40.00
N VAL A 29 10.98 -33.92 39.97
CA VAL A 29 9.78 -34.44 40.69
C VAL A 29 8.61 -34.62 39.72
N VAL A 30 7.80 -35.68 39.91
CA VAL A 30 6.62 -36.04 39.09
C VAL A 30 5.46 -36.48 39.98
N HIS A 31 4.27 -35.93 39.75
CA HIS A 31 2.93 -36.50 40.07
C HIS A 31 1.82 -35.59 39.48
N LEU A 32 0.57 -36.00 39.27
CA LEU A 32 -0.02 -37.18 38.59
C LEU A 32 -1.52 -36.86 38.32
N HIS A 33 -2.18 -37.53 37.36
CA HIS A 33 -3.57 -37.25 36.94
C HIS A 33 -4.67 -37.27 38.02
N GLN A 34 -5.78 -36.55 37.74
CA GLN A 34 -7.14 -37.12 37.74
C GLN A 34 -8.05 -36.43 36.68
N ARG A 35 -9.32 -36.86 36.49
CA ARG A 35 -10.14 -36.63 35.26
C ARG A 35 -11.61 -36.17 35.51
N MET A 36 -12.24 -35.67 34.42
CA MET A 36 -13.68 -35.68 34.03
C MET A 36 -14.66 -34.57 34.52
N ASN A 37 -15.14 -33.74 33.56
CA ASN A 37 -16.53 -33.53 33.05
C ASN A 37 -17.79 -33.60 33.97
N PRO A 38 -18.94 -33.00 33.56
CA PRO A 38 -19.20 -31.77 32.76
C PRO A 38 -20.43 -30.94 33.28
N ASN A 39 -20.96 -30.00 32.44
CA ASN A 39 -22.23 -29.22 32.58
C ASN A 39 -22.22 -28.09 33.67
N ASP A 40 -22.78 -26.88 33.48
CA ASP A 40 -24.17 -26.51 33.15
C ASP A 40 -24.33 -25.10 32.49
N GLN A 41 -25.53 -24.82 31.95
CA GLN A 41 -26.10 -23.50 31.57
C GLN A 41 -27.53 -23.42 32.17
N PRO A 42 -28.09 -22.24 32.54
CA PRO A 42 -28.63 -21.23 31.58
C PRO A 42 -28.39 -19.75 32.04
N GLY A 43 -28.63 -18.68 31.25
CA GLY A 43 -29.92 -17.99 30.98
C GLY A 43 -30.26 -16.93 32.06
N ALA A 44 -31.08 -15.89 31.88
CA ALA A 44 -31.69 -15.16 30.75
C ALA A 44 -32.35 -13.86 31.32
N GLU A 45 -32.91 -12.98 30.46
CA GLU A 45 -33.75 -11.80 30.79
C GLU A 45 -33.07 -10.59 31.53
N ALA A 46 -33.50 -9.32 31.50
CA ALA A 46 -34.17 -8.42 30.52
C ALA A 46 -35.14 -7.42 31.21
N VAL A 47 -34.70 -6.17 31.47
CA VAL A 47 -35.51 -4.96 31.80
C VAL A 47 -34.68 -3.73 31.32
N ALA A 48 -35.08 -2.75 30.49
CA ALA A 48 -36.35 -2.15 30.03
C ALA A 48 -36.80 -0.88 30.79
N SER A 49 -36.61 0.31 30.17
CA SER A 49 -37.41 1.52 30.46
C SER A 49 -37.30 2.58 29.35
N ASN A 50 -38.45 3.12 28.96
CA ASN A 50 -38.68 4.30 28.10
C ASN A 50 -38.10 5.59 28.77
N ASP A 51 -38.11 6.81 28.21
CA ASP A 51 -39.19 7.43 27.43
C ASP A 51 -38.79 8.66 26.58
N SER A 52 -39.79 9.16 25.85
CA SER A 52 -39.83 10.19 24.81
C SER A 52 -39.53 11.65 25.25
N PHE A 53 -39.08 12.49 24.31
CA PHE A 53 -39.83 13.68 23.82
C PHE A 53 -39.14 14.45 22.65
N ASN A 54 -39.95 15.12 21.83
CA ASN A 54 -39.65 16.09 20.74
C ASN A 54 -40.88 17.08 20.73
N PRO A 55 -40.93 18.31 20.13
CA PRO A 55 -40.21 18.75 18.92
C PRO A 55 -39.72 20.23 18.82
N GLY A 56 -38.82 20.47 17.85
CA GLY A 56 -39.03 21.50 16.80
C GLY A 56 -38.48 22.94 16.96
N VAL A 57 -37.58 23.34 16.04
CA VAL A 57 -37.80 24.35 14.95
C VAL A 57 -36.46 24.93 14.42
N LYS A 58 -36.41 25.09 13.08
CA LYS A 58 -35.28 25.46 12.20
C LYS A 58 -34.56 26.78 12.53
N GLN A 59 -33.22 26.79 12.38
CA GLN A 59 -32.54 27.65 11.37
C GLN A 59 -31.15 27.10 11.00
N SER A 60 -30.56 27.60 9.90
CA SER A 60 -29.39 27.04 9.22
C SER A 60 -28.10 27.84 9.39
N CYS A 61 -26.96 27.15 9.45
CA CYS A 61 -25.63 27.62 9.02
C CYS A 61 -24.74 26.42 8.65
N ASP A 62 -23.71 26.64 7.84
CA ASP A 62 -22.90 25.59 7.22
C ASP A 62 -21.69 25.10 8.04
N SER A 63 -21.26 23.88 7.72
CA SER A 63 -19.91 23.29 7.91
C SER A 63 -19.45 22.87 9.33
N VAL A 64 -18.63 21.80 9.33
CA VAL A 64 -17.79 21.25 10.42
C VAL A 64 -18.53 20.62 11.63
N ALA A 65 -18.18 19.44 12.17
CA ALA A 65 -17.58 18.19 11.65
C ALA A 65 -17.66 17.07 12.74
N VAL A 66 -17.30 15.84 12.37
CA VAL A 66 -16.92 14.69 13.24
C VAL A 66 -17.98 14.02 14.13
N SER A 67 -18.16 12.71 13.94
CA SER A 67 -18.42 11.77 15.04
C SER A 67 -17.86 10.35 14.77
N ALA A 68 -16.67 10.09 15.29
CA ALA A 68 -16.22 8.74 15.67
C ALA A 68 -15.29 8.93 16.88
N GLN A 69 -15.58 8.24 17.99
CA GLN A 69 -14.99 8.55 19.29
C GLN A 69 -13.86 7.59 19.65
N ASP A 70 -12.77 8.13 20.20
CA ASP A 70 -12.19 7.57 21.43
C ASP A 70 -11.84 8.74 22.37
N SER A 71 -11.88 8.53 23.68
CA SER A 71 -12.11 9.62 24.64
C SER A 71 -11.29 9.52 25.94
N THR A 72 -10.25 10.35 26.05
CA THR A 72 -9.82 10.96 27.32
C THR A 72 -9.00 12.24 27.11
N LYS A 73 -9.69 13.39 26.96
CA LYS A 73 -9.23 14.73 27.42
C LYS A 73 -10.34 15.75 27.22
N ASN A 74 -10.90 16.27 28.32
CA ASN A 74 -11.78 17.44 28.28
C ASN A 74 -10.94 18.71 28.50
N GLU A 75 -10.81 19.53 27.46
CA GLU A 75 -10.48 20.95 27.61
C GLU A 75 -11.64 21.74 27.00
N ALA A 76 -12.18 22.71 27.73
CA ALA A 76 -13.41 23.42 27.36
C ALA A 76 -13.08 24.69 26.58
N CYS A 77 -13.76 24.91 25.46
CA CYS A 77 -13.61 26.13 24.67
C CYS A 77 -14.38 27.30 25.29
N GLU A 78 -13.67 28.31 25.78
CA GLU A 78 -14.28 29.62 26.12
C GLU A 78 -14.38 30.53 24.88
N PHE A 79 -15.36 31.42 24.89
CA PHE A 79 -15.63 32.40 23.83
C PHE A 79 -15.66 33.82 24.42
N ASN A 80 -15.27 34.80 23.62
CA ASN A 80 -15.36 36.21 24.01
C ASN A 80 -16.84 36.67 24.06
N PRO A 81 -17.17 37.74 24.81
CA PRO A 81 -18.54 38.28 24.90
C PRO A 81 -19.12 38.82 23.57
N ASP A 82 -18.32 38.93 22.52
CA ASP A 82 -18.73 39.31 21.16
C ASP A 82 -19.00 38.12 20.23
N GLY A 83 -18.87 36.89 20.73
CA GLY A 83 -19.05 35.65 19.96
C GLY A 83 -17.82 35.21 19.18
N THR A 84 -16.69 35.92 19.26
CA THR A 84 -15.43 35.41 18.69
C THR A 84 -14.87 34.26 19.54
N PRO A 85 -14.31 33.19 18.94
CA PRO A 85 -13.54 32.20 19.69
C PRO A 85 -12.39 32.89 20.44
N VAL A 86 -12.11 32.46 21.68
CA VAL A 86 -10.86 32.88 22.32
C VAL A 86 -9.70 32.30 21.52
N GLN A 87 -8.97 33.16 20.81
CA GLN A 87 -7.75 32.76 20.11
C GLN A 87 -6.65 32.44 21.13
N THR A 88 -6.64 31.21 21.63
CA THR A 88 -5.47 30.56 22.23
C THR A 88 -4.43 30.22 21.16
N VAL A 89 -3.99 31.24 20.42
CA VAL A 89 -2.71 31.17 19.70
C VAL A 89 -1.63 31.01 20.76
N SER A 90 -1.01 29.83 20.84
CA SER A 90 0.22 29.66 21.59
C SER A 90 1.33 30.44 20.87
N GLU A 91 1.74 31.58 21.44
CA GLU A 91 2.80 32.44 20.88
C GLU A 91 4.22 31.80 20.92
N ASP A 92 4.33 30.52 21.27
CA ASP A 92 5.59 29.75 21.30
C ASP A 92 6.28 29.63 19.93
N THR A 93 5.55 29.87 18.83
CA THR A 93 6.15 29.99 17.48
C THR A 93 7.06 31.22 17.31
N LYS A 94 7.21 32.10 18.33
CA LYS A 94 8.17 33.22 18.33
C LYS A 94 9.23 33.18 19.44
N LYS A 95 9.63 31.97 19.88
CA LYS A 95 11.01 31.68 20.34
C LYS A 95 11.26 30.17 20.44
N ARG A 96 11.68 29.54 19.33
CA ARG A 96 12.50 28.32 19.45
C ARG A 96 13.81 28.76 20.11
N ALA A 97 13.96 28.51 21.41
CA ALA A 97 15.12 28.93 22.17
C ALA A 97 16.38 28.43 21.46
N LYS A 98 17.34 29.32 21.20
CA LYS A 98 18.60 28.93 20.55
C LYS A 98 19.26 27.91 21.46
N ARG A 99 19.27 26.63 21.06
CA ARG A 99 19.82 25.54 21.86
C ARG A 99 21.28 25.89 22.17
N ASP A 100 21.67 25.69 23.42
CA ASP A 100 23.04 25.96 23.84
C ASP A 100 24.00 25.07 23.02
N GLU A 101 24.91 25.71 22.30
CA GLU A 101 25.79 25.07 21.30
C GLU A 101 26.77 24.08 21.95
N ASP A 102 27.00 24.23 23.26
CA ASP A 102 27.78 23.33 24.11
C ASP A 102 26.97 22.11 24.62
N THR A 103 25.68 21.96 24.30
CA THR A 103 24.88 20.79 24.71
C THR A 103 25.21 19.57 23.84
N PRO A 104 25.77 18.46 24.38
CA PRO A 104 26.04 17.27 23.58
C PRO A 104 24.76 16.60 23.08
N ARG A 105 24.81 16.02 21.88
CA ARG A 105 23.70 15.26 21.27
C ARG A 105 24.19 14.18 20.28
N PRO A 106 23.28 13.28 19.84
CA PRO A 106 23.58 12.31 18.79
C PRO A 106 23.83 12.92 17.40
N TYR A 107 24.83 12.37 16.73
CA TYR A 107 25.36 12.78 15.43
C TYR A 107 25.80 11.55 14.62
N LEU A 108 25.53 11.57 13.32
CA LEU A 108 26.07 10.63 12.35
C LEU A 108 27.18 11.33 11.55
N VAL A 109 28.41 10.85 11.71
CA VAL A 109 29.63 11.39 11.11
C VAL A 109 30.07 10.48 9.98
N THR A 110 30.19 11.03 8.77
CA THR A 110 30.30 10.21 7.55
C THR A 110 31.41 10.71 6.62
N THR A 111 32.24 9.78 6.13
CA THR A 111 33.43 10.10 5.33
C THR A 111 33.12 10.36 3.86
N VAL A 112 34.05 10.99 3.16
CA VAL A 112 34.13 10.96 1.69
C VAL A 112 34.39 9.54 1.19
N ASP A 113 34.11 9.31 -0.09
CA ASP A 113 34.28 8.01 -0.74
C ASP A 113 35.78 7.66 -0.86
N GLY A 114 36.13 6.38 -0.72
CA GLY A 114 37.49 5.85 -0.73
C GLY A 114 38.21 5.82 0.63
N ILE A 115 37.52 6.14 1.73
CA ILE A 115 38.07 6.09 3.09
C ILE A 115 37.77 4.74 3.75
N THR A 116 38.82 4.05 4.22
CA THR A 116 38.69 2.77 4.94
C THR A 116 38.42 2.95 6.43
N GLN A 117 37.87 1.93 7.09
CA GLN A 117 37.66 1.92 8.55
C GLN A 117 38.94 2.24 9.33
N ALA A 118 40.10 1.68 8.96
CA ALA A 118 41.36 1.95 9.65
C ALA A 118 41.83 3.42 9.53
N GLN A 119 41.53 4.09 8.41
CA GLN A 119 41.79 5.54 8.26
C GLN A 119 40.82 6.36 9.12
N TYR A 120 39.56 5.94 9.22
CA TYR A 120 38.57 6.57 10.07
C TYR A 120 38.91 6.44 11.56
N GLU A 121 39.33 5.25 12.01
CA GLU A 121 39.77 5.00 13.38
C GLU A 121 41.01 5.84 13.76
N GLU A 122 41.95 6.07 12.83
CA GLU A 122 43.09 6.96 13.05
C GLU A 122 42.71 8.45 13.08
N PHE A 123 41.63 8.83 12.40
CA PHE A 123 41.02 10.15 12.54
C PHE A 123 40.28 10.30 13.88
N ALA A 124 39.49 9.30 14.30
CA ALA A 124 38.68 9.35 15.51
C ALA A 124 39.50 9.55 16.80
N LYS A 125 40.77 9.13 16.82
CA LYS A 125 41.72 9.36 17.94
C LYS A 125 42.11 10.84 18.13
N LYS A 126 41.79 11.73 17.17
CA LYS A 126 42.13 13.16 17.23
C LYS A 126 41.02 13.95 17.94
N PRO A 127 41.35 15.03 18.69
CA PRO A 127 40.35 15.98 19.15
C PRO A 127 39.56 16.58 17.98
N PRO A 128 38.25 16.85 18.13
CA PRO A 128 37.46 16.76 19.36
C PRO A 128 36.88 15.37 19.67
N LEU A 129 37.10 14.37 18.81
CA LEU A 129 36.59 13.02 19.02
C LEU A 129 37.38 12.33 20.15
N GLY A 130 38.67 12.07 19.96
CA GLY A 130 39.60 11.64 20.99
C GLY A 130 39.14 10.40 21.77
N ASP A 131 38.69 10.62 23.02
CA ASP A 131 38.21 9.58 23.93
C ASP A 131 36.70 9.26 23.77
N LYS A 132 35.97 9.96 22.88
CA LYS A 132 34.54 9.71 22.63
C LYS A 132 34.36 8.42 21.84
N GLN A 133 33.62 7.48 22.42
CA GLN A 133 33.20 6.26 21.73
C GLN A 133 32.09 6.56 20.71
N GLY A 134 32.17 5.91 19.55
CA GLY A 134 31.12 5.88 18.54
C GLY A 134 30.97 4.49 17.91
N ASP A 135 29.78 4.19 17.40
CA ASP A 135 29.48 2.94 16.70
C ASP A 135 29.73 3.09 15.19
N ILE A 136 30.80 2.46 14.71
CA ILE A 136 31.19 2.47 13.29
C ILE A 136 30.25 1.57 12.48
N ILE A 137 29.82 2.10 11.33
CA ILE A 137 29.10 1.44 10.24
C ILE A 137 30.06 1.41 9.05
N ALA A 138 30.61 0.24 8.76
CA ALA A 138 31.56 0.03 7.66
C ALA A 138 31.40 -1.40 7.10
N PHE A 139 31.54 -1.53 5.78
CA PHE A 139 31.51 -2.79 5.04
C PHE A 139 32.47 -2.67 3.85
N ASP A 140 33.22 -3.73 3.50
CA ASP A 140 34.23 -3.67 2.43
C ASP A 140 33.64 -3.36 1.04
N GLU A 141 32.35 -3.61 0.85
CA GLU A 141 31.56 -3.32 -0.35
C GLU A 141 31.02 -1.87 -0.41
N VAL A 142 31.12 -1.11 0.68
CA VAL A 142 30.64 0.26 0.80
C VAL A 142 31.83 1.21 0.78
N GLU A 143 31.76 2.24 -0.07
CA GLU A 143 32.92 3.07 -0.41
C GLU A 143 33.20 4.16 0.63
N TRP A 144 32.38 4.26 1.66
CA TRP A 144 32.49 5.23 2.75
C TRP A 144 32.30 4.55 4.11
N VAL A 145 32.79 5.21 5.15
CA VAL A 145 32.58 4.83 6.55
C VAL A 145 31.66 5.87 7.19
N SER A 146 30.70 5.40 7.95
CA SER A 146 29.79 6.22 8.76
C SER A 146 29.93 5.84 10.23
N CYS A 147 29.73 6.76 11.16
CA CYS A 147 29.91 6.50 12.58
C CYS A 147 28.92 7.30 13.43
N GLN A 148 28.21 6.61 14.30
CA GLN A 148 27.28 7.20 15.25
C GLN A 148 28.01 7.60 16.53
N TYR A 149 27.96 8.89 16.90
CA TYR A 149 28.33 9.37 18.23
C TYR A 149 27.09 9.87 18.95
N LEU A 150 26.93 9.56 20.23
CA LEU A 150 25.75 9.98 21.01
C LEU A 150 25.97 11.30 21.78
N ASN A 151 27.19 11.85 21.77
CA ASN A 151 27.65 12.91 22.67
C ASN A 151 28.59 13.95 22.02
N LEU A 152 28.24 14.45 20.82
CA LEU A 152 28.93 15.59 20.20
C LEU A 152 28.16 16.89 20.43
N THR A 153 28.86 17.97 20.78
CA THR A 153 28.31 19.34 20.75
C THR A 153 28.30 19.88 19.32
N ASP A 154 27.53 20.94 19.07
CA ASP A 154 27.46 21.55 17.74
C ASP A 154 28.82 22.16 17.34
N ALA A 155 29.58 22.67 18.31
CA ALA A 155 30.94 23.17 18.13
C ALA A 155 31.95 22.05 17.82
N GLU A 156 31.86 20.90 18.49
CA GLU A 156 32.71 19.73 18.19
C GLU A 156 32.41 19.20 16.78
N ALA A 157 31.12 19.06 16.41
CA ALA A 157 30.71 18.67 15.07
C ALA A 157 31.16 19.68 14.00
N ALA A 158 31.19 20.98 14.32
CA ALA A 158 31.70 22.02 13.42
C ALA A 158 33.22 21.92 13.18
N ILE A 159 34.00 21.34 14.12
CA ILE A 159 35.42 21.02 13.91
C ILE A 159 35.56 19.72 13.11
N VAL A 160 34.76 18.69 13.40
CA VAL A 160 34.74 17.41 12.67
C VAL A 160 34.50 17.62 11.17
N ARG A 161 33.56 18.50 10.79
CA ARG A 161 33.29 18.86 9.37
C ARG A 161 34.46 19.57 8.64
N GLN A 162 35.57 19.87 9.31
CA GLN A 162 36.74 20.54 8.70
C GLN A 162 37.87 19.58 8.31
N ASP A 163 37.87 18.32 8.75
CA ASP A 163 38.88 17.34 8.31
C ASP A 163 38.52 16.84 6.89
N PRO A 164 39.45 16.86 5.92
CA PRO A 164 39.17 16.53 4.52
C PRO A 164 38.72 15.07 4.27
N ILE A 165 38.76 14.18 5.26
CA ILE A 165 38.15 12.84 5.10
C ILE A 165 36.64 12.83 5.37
N ILE A 166 36.06 13.90 5.93
CA ILE A 166 34.64 13.98 6.30
C ILE A 166 33.83 14.62 5.17
N ALA A 167 32.76 13.93 4.74
CA ALA A 167 31.79 14.46 3.79
C ALA A 167 30.71 15.29 4.49
N TRP A 168 30.22 14.79 5.63
CA TRP A 168 29.21 15.45 6.45
C TRP A 168 29.22 14.90 7.88
N ALA A 169 28.65 15.66 8.82
CA ALA A 169 28.48 15.24 10.20
C ALA A 169 27.19 15.85 10.72
N GLU A 170 26.08 15.15 10.56
CA GLU A 170 24.74 15.71 10.80
C GLU A 170 24.08 15.15 12.06
N PRO A 171 23.31 15.98 12.78
CA PRO A 171 22.62 15.51 13.97
C PRO A 171 21.53 14.53 13.58
N MET A 172 21.44 13.43 14.31
CA MET A 172 20.45 12.39 14.00
C MET A 172 19.04 12.86 14.41
N SER A 173 18.04 12.53 13.58
CA SER A 173 16.62 12.64 13.93
C SER A 173 15.98 11.26 14.06
N GLU A 174 15.00 11.14 14.95
CA GLU A 174 14.04 10.05 14.91
C GLU A 174 12.76 10.61 14.28
N GLU A 175 12.38 10.09 13.12
CA GLU A 175 11.18 10.50 12.40
C GLU A 175 10.47 9.24 11.94
N ASP A 176 9.16 9.13 12.18
CA ASP A 176 8.41 7.88 12.01
C ASP A 176 8.51 7.28 10.59
N GLY A 177 8.75 8.13 9.59
CA GLY A 177 8.84 7.74 8.20
C GLY A 177 7.44 7.63 7.61
N GLU A 178 7.14 8.54 6.70
CA GLU A 178 5.83 8.70 6.09
C GLU A 178 5.72 7.76 4.86
N ALA A 179 4.98 6.65 5.07
CA ALA A 179 4.64 5.52 4.17
C ALA A 179 3.77 5.78 2.89
N LEU A 180 4.26 6.59 1.96
CA LEU A 180 3.50 7.60 1.17
C LEU A 180 2.50 7.38 -0.10
N VAL A 181 2.37 8.32 -1.12
CA VAL A 181 1.82 8.43 -2.60
C VAL A 181 2.15 9.85 -3.30
N ILE A 182 2.19 10.40 -4.58
CA ILE A 182 2.27 10.17 -6.10
C ILE A 182 3.07 11.34 -6.91
N PRO A 183 2.73 12.06 -8.08
CA PRO A 183 3.64 12.40 -9.24
C PRO A 183 3.76 13.88 -9.72
N ASN A 184 4.16 14.37 -10.93
CA ASN A 184 4.61 13.92 -12.29
C ASN A 184 5.45 15.10 -12.93
N HIS A 185 5.96 15.23 -14.18
CA HIS A 185 6.08 14.52 -15.48
C HIS A 185 7.30 15.13 -16.25
N GLY A 186 7.94 14.62 -17.32
CA GLY A 186 7.81 13.40 -18.15
C GLY A 186 8.07 13.67 -19.66
N GLY A 187 8.80 12.79 -20.39
CA GLY A 187 8.94 12.84 -21.87
C GLY A 187 10.27 12.41 -22.52
N THR A 188 10.43 11.14 -22.91
CA THR A 188 11.52 10.67 -23.81
C THR A 188 11.01 9.71 -24.91
N ASN A 189 11.47 9.90 -26.15
CA ASN A 189 11.18 8.99 -27.27
C ASN A 189 12.10 7.76 -27.20
N SER A 190 11.61 6.64 -26.67
CA SER A 190 12.45 5.48 -26.35
C SER A 190 12.48 4.39 -27.43
N LEU A 191 13.69 3.98 -27.82
CA LEU A 191 13.94 2.99 -28.88
C LEU A 191 13.79 1.52 -28.45
N TYR A 192 13.45 1.25 -27.18
CA TYR A 192 13.28 -0.11 -26.65
C TYR A 192 12.35 -0.96 -27.51
N ALA A 193 12.74 -2.21 -27.76
CA ALA A 193 11.92 -3.15 -28.51
C ALA A 193 10.73 -3.58 -27.65
N ARG A 194 9.51 -3.36 -28.13
CA ARG A 194 8.32 -4.10 -27.64
C ARG A 194 8.45 -5.56 -28.09
N ALA A 195 9.25 -6.31 -27.34
CA ALA A 195 9.49 -7.73 -27.57
C ALA A 195 8.27 -8.54 -27.15
N THR A 196 8.04 -9.64 -27.87
CA THR A 196 6.89 -10.52 -27.72
C THR A 196 7.02 -11.44 -26.51
N LEU A 197 6.09 -11.27 -25.57
CA LEU A 197 5.86 -12.09 -24.39
C LEU A 197 4.64 -13.02 -24.53
N PRO A 198 4.71 -14.31 -24.16
CA PRO A 198 5.88 -15.17 -23.99
C PRO A 198 5.64 -16.57 -24.63
N GLN A 199 6.52 -17.54 -24.36
CA GLN A 199 6.34 -18.92 -24.85
C GLN A 199 5.29 -19.73 -24.07
N SER A 200 4.95 -19.33 -22.83
CA SER A 200 3.94 -19.98 -22.00
C SER A 200 3.17 -18.94 -21.18
N LEU A 201 1.91 -19.19 -20.84
CA LEU A 201 1.04 -18.31 -20.05
C LEU A 201 0.11 -19.13 -19.16
N ASN A 202 -0.04 -18.69 -17.90
CA ASN A 202 -0.95 -19.27 -16.91
C ASN A 202 -1.94 -18.21 -16.39
N GLN A 203 -3.10 -18.64 -15.89
CA GLN A 203 -4.04 -17.83 -15.09
C GLN A 203 -4.03 -18.27 -13.62
N ARG A 204 -3.91 -17.32 -12.68
CA ARG A 204 -4.23 -17.52 -11.25
C ARG A 204 -5.71 -17.16 -11.06
N ASP A 205 -6.53 -18.15 -10.74
CA ASP A 205 -7.95 -17.96 -10.45
C ASP A 205 -8.14 -17.18 -9.13
N ASP A 206 -9.34 -16.59 -8.96
CA ASP A 206 -9.74 -15.79 -7.78
C ASP A 206 -8.70 -14.74 -7.34
N SER A 207 -8.06 -14.10 -8.31
CA SER A 207 -6.95 -13.17 -8.07
C SER A 207 -7.38 -11.90 -7.32
N ALA A 208 -6.53 -11.42 -6.42
CA ALA A 208 -6.69 -10.13 -5.77
C ALA A 208 -6.68 -8.96 -6.77
N ALA A 209 -7.37 -7.86 -6.43
CA ALA A 209 -7.64 -6.74 -7.34
C ALA A 209 -6.38 -6.11 -7.95
N HIS A 210 -5.31 -5.95 -7.16
CA HIS A 210 -4.03 -5.39 -7.63
C HIS A 210 -3.38 -6.23 -8.73
N LEU A 211 -3.46 -7.57 -8.63
CA LEU A 211 -2.98 -8.48 -9.66
C LEU A 211 -3.84 -8.39 -10.92
N ARG A 212 -5.17 -8.42 -10.74
CA ARG A 212 -6.16 -8.29 -11.82
C ARG A 212 -5.97 -6.98 -12.61
N LEU A 213 -5.69 -5.88 -11.91
CA LEU A 213 -5.38 -4.58 -12.49
C LEU A 213 -4.09 -4.60 -13.33
N LEU A 214 -3.04 -5.32 -12.89
CA LEU A 214 -1.80 -5.51 -13.64
C LEU A 214 -1.93 -6.44 -14.86
N SER A 215 -2.98 -7.27 -14.96
CA SER A 215 -3.30 -7.99 -16.20
C SER A 215 -4.24 -7.20 -17.12
N ALA A 216 -5.03 -6.28 -16.58
CA ALA A 216 -5.97 -5.46 -17.33
C ALA A 216 -5.29 -4.45 -18.26
N ARG A 217 -5.86 -4.27 -19.46
CA ARG A 217 -5.47 -3.27 -20.46
C ARG A 217 -6.72 -2.82 -21.22
N ASN A 218 -6.73 -1.64 -21.84
CA ASN A 218 -7.83 -1.13 -22.68
C ASN A 218 -9.23 -0.93 -22.03
N GLN A 219 -9.50 -1.44 -20.82
CA GLN A 219 -10.83 -1.41 -20.18
C GLN A 219 -11.17 -0.02 -19.58
N LYS A 220 -11.12 1.03 -20.40
CA LYS A 220 -11.38 2.43 -20.03
C LYS A 220 -12.85 2.72 -19.73
N ASN A 221 -13.73 2.02 -20.44
CA ASN A 221 -15.17 2.25 -20.44
C ASN A 221 -15.90 1.33 -19.44
N ASP A 222 -15.32 0.17 -19.13
CA ASP A 222 -15.69 -0.66 -17.98
C ASP A 222 -14.41 -1.01 -17.21
N PRO A 223 -13.99 -0.15 -16.26
CA PRO A 223 -12.81 -0.40 -15.46
C PRO A 223 -13.05 -1.41 -14.32
N ALA A 224 -14.28 -1.89 -14.11
CA ALA A 224 -14.62 -2.82 -13.02
C ALA A 224 -14.48 -4.29 -13.43
N GLN A 225 -14.72 -4.64 -14.71
CA GLN A 225 -14.59 -6.00 -15.24
C GLN A 225 -13.12 -6.47 -15.45
N LEU A 226 -12.28 -6.37 -14.42
CA LEU A 226 -10.89 -6.84 -14.48
C LEU A 226 -10.84 -8.37 -14.74
N PRO A 227 -9.98 -8.87 -15.67
CA PRO A 227 -9.72 -10.31 -15.80
C PRO A 227 -8.99 -10.86 -14.56
N ASN A 228 -8.85 -12.18 -14.44
CA ASN A 228 -7.94 -12.80 -13.47
C ASN A 228 -6.47 -12.49 -13.82
N TYR A 229 -5.53 -12.77 -12.89
CA TYR A 229 -4.11 -12.54 -13.15
C TYR A 229 -3.58 -13.57 -14.16
N VAL A 230 -3.22 -13.10 -15.35
CA VAL A 230 -2.65 -13.89 -16.44
C VAL A 230 -1.18 -13.51 -16.58
N PHE A 231 -0.26 -14.46 -16.50
CA PHE A 231 1.17 -14.19 -16.28
C PHE A 231 2.10 -15.16 -17.02
N GLU A 232 3.33 -14.70 -17.26
CA GLU A 232 4.44 -15.56 -17.67
C GLU A 232 4.97 -16.35 -16.45
N PRO A 233 5.11 -17.70 -16.54
CA PRO A 233 5.39 -18.56 -15.39
C PRO A 233 6.66 -18.27 -14.56
N SER A 234 7.66 -17.54 -15.06
CA SER A 234 8.91 -17.28 -14.31
C SER A 234 8.71 -16.37 -13.10
N LEU A 235 7.67 -15.50 -13.06
CA LEU A 235 7.26 -14.72 -11.89
C LEU A 235 8.39 -14.08 -11.05
N GLY A 236 9.42 -13.54 -11.71
CA GLY A 236 10.57 -12.90 -11.07
C GLY A 236 11.71 -13.84 -10.64
N GLN A 237 11.70 -15.11 -11.06
CA GLN A 237 12.73 -16.09 -10.71
C GLN A 237 14.15 -15.63 -11.10
N GLY A 238 15.11 -15.87 -10.20
CA GLY A 238 16.51 -15.45 -10.34
C GLY A 238 16.76 -13.96 -10.04
N GLN A 239 15.71 -13.18 -9.78
CA GLN A 239 15.77 -11.77 -9.39
C GLN A 239 15.59 -11.63 -7.88
N THR A 240 16.14 -10.56 -7.29
CA THR A 240 16.05 -10.34 -5.83
C THR A 240 15.44 -8.98 -5.50
N ILE A 241 14.38 -8.99 -4.70
CA ILE A 241 13.70 -7.81 -4.16
C ILE A 241 14.07 -7.64 -2.69
N TYR A 242 14.64 -6.48 -2.35
CA TYR A 242 14.90 -6.04 -0.98
C TYR A 242 13.74 -5.15 -0.53
N VAL A 243 13.23 -5.38 0.68
CA VAL A 243 12.17 -4.59 1.32
C VAL A 243 12.72 -4.01 2.60
N LEU A 244 12.93 -2.69 2.65
CA LEU A 244 13.48 -1.98 3.82
C LEU A 244 12.33 -1.42 4.66
N ASP A 245 12.03 -2.04 5.80
CA ASP A 245 10.75 -1.82 6.50
C ASP A 245 10.72 -2.18 8.01
N THR A 246 9.53 -2.44 8.57
CA THR A 246 9.24 -2.77 9.98
C THR A 246 9.53 -4.22 10.39
N GLY A 247 9.76 -5.11 9.42
CA GLY A 247 9.91 -6.55 9.64
C GLY A 247 8.99 -7.35 8.70
N TYR A 248 8.75 -8.62 9.02
CA TYR A 248 7.69 -9.41 8.37
C TYR A 248 7.32 -10.64 9.22
N ARG A 249 6.07 -11.07 9.13
CA ARG A 249 5.60 -12.29 9.79
C ARG A 249 6.08 -13.57 9.08
N LYS A 250 7.24 -14.10 9.50
CA LYS A 250 7.92 -15.25 8.89
C LYS A 250 7.08 -16.51 8.65
N SER A 251 6.04 -16.79 9.44
CA SER A 251 5.23 -18.01 9.32
C SER A 251 4.11 -17.92 8.28
N HIS A 252 3.78 -16.72 7.82
CA HIS A 252 2.66 -16.50 6.90
C HIS A 252 2.97 -17.08 5.49
N GLN A 253 2.01 -17.77 4.88
CA GLN A 253 2.18 -18.57 3.66
C GLN A 253 2.75 -17.80 2.45
N GLU A 254 2.51 -16.49 2.40
CA GLU A 254 3.07 -15.60 1.36
C GLU A 254 4.61 -15.59 1.37
N PHE A 255 5.26 -15.99 2.46
CA PHE A 255 6.71 -16.06 2.60
C PHE A 255 7.26 -17.49 2.48
N ASP A 256 6.49 -18.41 1.90
CA ASP A 256 6.99 -19.72 1.50
C ASP A 256 8.24 -19.60 0.61
N ALA A 257 9.22 -20.47 0.88
CA ALA A 257 10.56 -20.48 0.30
C ALA A 257 10.89 -21.82 -0.40
N SER A 258 9.89 -22.55 -0.85
CA SER A 258 10.05 -23.84 -1.56
C SER A 258 10.62 -23.69 -2.97
N GLU A 259 10.28 -22.60 -3.68
CA GLU A 259 10.69 -22.33 -5.07
C GLU A 259 11.67 -21.15 -5.23
N ARG A 260 12.04 -20.47 -4.13
CA ARG A 260 12.81 -19.22 -4.12
C ARG A 260 13.59 -19.01 -2.81
N GLU A 261 14.56 -18.10 -2.79
CA GLU A 261 15.19 -17.66 -1.53
C GLU A 261 14.31 -16.64 -0.79
N VAL A 262 14.09 -16.86 0.52
CA VAL A 262 13.60 -15.82 1.44
C VAL A 262 14.63 -15.65 2.55
N ARG A 263 15.14 -14.43 2.72
CA ARG A 263 16.11 -14.03 3.76
C ARG A 263 15.68 -12.76 4.46
N ASP A 264 16.38 -12.43 5.52
CA ASP A 264 16.13 -11.26 6.33
C ASP A 264 17.35 -10.74 7.08
N PHE A 265 17.26 -9.49 7.53
CA PHE A 265 18.25 -8.84 8.38
C PHE A 265 17.60 -7.84 9.33
N VAL A 266 17.97 -7.90 10.62
CA VAL A 266 17.55 -6.91 11.63
C VAL A 266 18.67 -5.89 11.82
N VAL A 267 18.37 -4.61 11.62
CA VAL A 267 19.32 -3.54 11.97
C VAL A 267 19.36 -3.38 13.50
N PRO A 268 20.54 -3.49 14.15
CA PRO A 268 20.62 -3.53 15.62
C PRO A 268 20.04 -2.29 16.32
N ASN A 269 19.48 -2.52 17.51
CA ASN A 269 18.83 -1.52 18.37
C ASN A 269 19.75 -0.36 18.74
N ARG A 270 21.07 -0.59 18.82
CA ARG A 270 22.03 0.52 19.04
C ARG A 270 22.03 1.56 17.91
N HIS A 271 21.49 1.25 16.73
CA HIS A 271 21.29 2.18 15.62
C HIS A 271 19.82 2.62 15.53
N THR A 272 18.88 1.67 15.51
CA THR A 272 17.43 1.95 15.31
C THR A 272 16.73 2.54 16.53
N LEU A 273 17.23 2.28 17.74
CA LEU A 273 16.73 2.81 19.02
C LEU A 273 17.78 3.70 19.71
N ALA A 274 18.68 4.31 18.93
CA ALA A 274 19.81 5.12 19.41
C ALA A 274 19.41 6.45 20.09
N LEU A 275 18.15 6.88 19.93
CA LEU A 275 17.70 8.23 20.27
C LEU A 275 16.78 8.20 21.50
N GLY A 276 17.36 8.61 22.64
CA GLY A 276 16.73 8.57 23.95
C GLY A 276 17.42 7.60 24.90
N SER A 277 17.26 7.83 26.20
CA SER A 277 17.90 7.03 27.25
C SER A 277 17.11 5.75 27.56
N LEU A 278 16.96 4.86 26.58
CA LEU A 278 16.27 3.58 26.74
C LEU A 278 17.18 2.55 27.41
N SER A 279 16.73 1.96 28.52
CA SER A 279 17.35 0.76 29.11
C SER A 279 17.06 -0.49 28.26
N ASP A 280 17.80 -1.58 28.48
CA ASP A 280 17.69 -2.76 27.61
C ASP A 280 16.35 -3.50 27.76
N ASP A 281 15.70 -3.40 28.92
CA ASP A 281 14.34 -3.89 29.18
C ASP A 281 13.22 -3.00 28.57
N GLN A 282 13.57 -1.81 28.10
CA GLN A 282 12.68 -0.91 27.36
C GLN A 282 12.79 -1.06 25.85
N LYS A 283 13.80 -1.78 25.34
CA LYS A 283 14.00 -2.00 23.90
C LYS A 283 13.19 -3.21 23.44
N GLY A 284 12.59 -3.12 22.25
CA GLY A 284 11.99 -4.27 21.58
C GLY A 284 13.05 -5.29 21.15
N PRO A 285 12.67 -6.56 20.91
CA PRO A 285 13.62 -7.59 20.52
C PRO A 285 14.31 -7.28 19.18
N GLU A 286 15.54 -7.76 19.04
CA GLU A 286 16.27 -7.76 17.76
C GLU A 286 15.85 -8.96 16.90
N ASP A 287 14.56 -9.07 16.61
CA ASP A 287 13.96 -10.08 15.73
C ASP A 287 13.21 -9.41 14.56
N MET A 288 12.70 -10.23 13.63
CA MET A 288 11.92 -9.74 12.48
C MET A 288 10.44 -9.50 12.78
N ALA A 289 9.99 -9.59 14.04
CA ALA A 289 8.57 -9.41 14.38
C ALA A 289 8.11 -8.00 13.99
N ASP A 290 7.06 -7.98 13.17
CA ASP A 290 6.40 -6.79 12.66
C ASP A 290 5.10 -6.60 13.42
N ILE A 291 5.09 -5.66 14.38
CA ILE A 291 3.94 -5.40 15.26
C ILE A 291 3.03 -4.28 14.75
N ASN A 292 3.26 -3.84 13.51
CA ASN A 292 2.44 -2.84 12.82
C ASN A 292 1.79 -3.43 11.55
N GLY A 293 2.50 -4.33 10.85
CA GLY A 293 2.03 -5.01 9.65
C GLY A 293 2.53 -4.40 8.34
N HIS A 294 3.18 -3.24 8.37
CA HIS A 294 3.61 -2.53 7.17
C HIS A 294 4.60 -3.35 6.31
N GLY A 295 5.69 -3.84 6.89
CA GLY A 295 6.66 -4.67 6.17
C GLY A 295 6.09 -6.03 5.73
N THR A 296 5.21 -6.63 6.53
CA THR A 296 4.44 -7.84 6.17
C THR A 296 3.57 -7.59 4.92
N MET A 297 2.83 -6.49 4.91
CA MET A 297 2.02 -6.03 3.78
C MET A 297 2.90 -5.78 2.54
N VAL A 298 3.91 -4.91 2.64
CA VAL A 298 4.80 -4.51 1.54
C VAL A 298 5.46 -5.74 0.90
N ALA A 299 6.03 -6.62 1.70
CA ALA A 299 6.72 -7.82 1.20
C ALA A 299 5.75 -8.82 0.53
N SER A 300 4.53 -8.97 1.05
CA SER A 300 3.52 -9.85 0.45
C SER A 300 3.02 -9.37 -0.91
N ILE A 301 2.88 -8.06 -1.13
CA ILE A 301 2.42 -7.52 -2.42
C ILE A 301 3.54 -7.64 -3.48
N ALA A 302 4.79 -7.35 -3.12
CA ALA A 302 5.92 -7.46 -4.05
C ALA A 302 6.18 -8.92 -4.47
N ALA A 303 6.32 -9.80 -3.48
CA ALA A 303 6.88 -11.14 -3.66
C ALA A 303 6.15 -12.22 -2.81
N GLY A 304 4.87 -12.03 -2.51
CA GLY A 304 4.04 -13.07 -1.90
C GLY A 304 3.86 -14.29 -2.80
N TYR A 305 3.99 -15.49 -2.22
CA TYR A 305 3.85 -16.77 -2.92
C TYR A 305 2.45 -17.00 -3.55
N VAL A 306 1.39 -16.49 -2.90
CA VAL A 306 -0.02 -16.65 -3.30
C VAL A 306 -0.57 -15.38 -3.95
N SER A 307 -0.35 -14.21 -3.35
CA SER A 307 -0.94 -12.92 -3.78
C SER A 307 0.05 -11.90 -4.31
N GLY A 308 1.34 -12.21 -4.33
CA GLY A 308 2.39 -11.32 -4.83
C GLY A 308 2.44 -11.21 -6.36
N VAL A 309 3.01 -10.11 -6.84
CA VAL A 309 3.25 -9.85 -8.27
C VAL A 309 4.40 -10.70 -8.80
N ALA A 310 5.45 -10.94 -8.00
CA ALA A 310 6.59 -11.77 -8.36
C ALA A 310 6.80 -12.93 -7.37
N SER A 311 5.86 -13.87 -7.35
CA SER A 311 5.83 -14.99 -6.39
C SER A 311 7.05 -15.93 -6.42
N LYS A 312 7.89 -15.89 -7.47
CA LYS A 312 9.15 -16.65 -7.57
C LYS A 312 10.41 -15.78 -7.38
N ALA A 313 10.27 -14.47 -7.19
CA ALA A 313 11.41 -13.63 -6.86
C ALA A 313 11.98 -13.97 -5.48
N ASN A 314 13.31 -13.89 -5.36
CA ASN A 314 13.97 -13.96 -4.07
C ASN A 314 13.60 -12.70 -3.27
N LEU A 315 13.34 -12.86 -1.98
CA LEU A 315 12.90 -11.79 -1.09
C LEU A 315 13.92 -11.61 0.05
N VAL A 316 14.34 -10.37 0.30
CA VAL A 316 15.19 -10.01 1.44
C VAL A 316 14.53 -8.89 2.25
N VAL A 317 14.03 -9.20 3.44
CA VAL A 317 13.38 -8.19 4.31
C VAL A 317 14.40 -7.61 5.30
N VAL A 318 14.66 -6.32 5.19
CA VAL A 318 15.62 -5.58 6.03
C VAL A 318 14.84 -4.73 7.02
N LYS A 319 14.77 -5.16 8.28
CA LYS A 319 14.07 -4.44 9.35
C LYS A 319 14.92 -3.27 9.83
N MET A 320 14.58 -2.07 9.37
CA MET A 320 15.25 -0.80 9.73
C MET A 320 14.48 0.05 10.73
N ARG A 321 13.22 -0.27 10.98
CA ARG A 321 12.38 0.34 12.02
C ARG A 321 12.10 -0.71 13.10
N ASN A 322 12.41 -0.41 14.36
CA ASN A 322 12.15 -1.32 15.49
C ASN A 322 11.33 -0.64 16.59
N TRP A 323 11.07 -1.39 17.66
CA TRP A 323 10.05 -1.08 18.66
C TRP A 323 10.68 -0.78 20.02
N ALA A 324 9.97 -0.06 20.90
CA ALA A 324 10.34 0.12 22.30
C ALA A 324 9.11 0.13 23.20
N LYS A 325 9.27 -0.12 24.50
CA LYS A 325 8.19 0.11 25.48
C LYS A 325 7.72 1.56 25.40
N ASN A 326 6.41 1.78 25.54
CA ASN A 326 5.80 3.11 25.49
C ASN A 326 6.45 4.07 26.51
N PRO A 327 7.18 5.13 26.10
CA PRO A 327 7.85 6.04 27.05
C PRO A 327 6.88 6.82 27.94
N GLN A 328 5.63 6.99 27.51
CA GLN A 328 4.55 7.63 28.27
C GLN A 328 3.81 6.63 29.19
N ASN A 329 4.08 5.33 29.08
CA ASN A 329 3.56 4.28 29.96
C ASN A 329 4.57 3.11 30.09
N PRO A 330 5.73 3.31 30.75
CA PRO A 330 6.83 2.33 30.75
C PRO A 330 6.54 1.06 31.55
N GLU A 331 5.55 1.10 32.45
CA GLU A 331 5.02 -0.07 33.17
C GLU A 331 4.26 -1.04 32.24
N SER A 332 3.94 -0.62 31.01
CA SER A 332 3.30 -1.48 30.02
C SER A 332 4.32 -2.31 29.24
N ASP A 333 4.06 -3.60 29.09
CA ASP A 333 4.78 -4.47 28.15
C ASP A 333 4.37 -4.23 26.68
N LYS A 334 3.43 -3.31 26.40
CA LYS A 334 3.08 -2.92 25.03
C LYS A 334 4.23 -2.12 24.39
N LEU A 335 4.92 -2.78 23.46
CA LEU A 335 5.83 -2.14 22.53
C LEU A 335 5.07 -1.21 21.56
N VAL A 336 5.72 -0.13 21.14
CA VAL A 336 5.22 0.85 20.16
C VAL A 336 6.28 1.11 19.08
N PRO A 337 5.89 1.54 17.86
CA PRO A 337 6.82 2.07 16.88
C PRO A 337 7.73 3.15 17.44
N ARG A 338 9.00 3.07 17.04
CA ARG A 338 9.95 4.17 17.01
C ARG A 338 10.18 4.56 15.56
N GLY A 339 10.67 5.76 15.31
CA GLY A 339 10.96 6.23 13.96
C GLY A 339 12.27 5.71 13.40
N VAL A 340 12.48 5.95 12.10
CA VAL A 340 13.70 5.56 11.39
C VAL A 340 14.79 6.60 11.69
N THR A 341 15.78 6.19 12.47
CA THR A 341 16.97 7.01 12.73
C THR A 341 17.87 7.07 11.51
N ASP A 342 18.63 8.15 11.35
CA ASP A 342 19.63 8.29 10.26
C ASP A 342 20.66 7.15 10.31
N SER A 343 21.09 6.77 11.51
CA SER A 343 22.01 5.64 11.76
C SER A 343 21.40 4.29 11.35
N GLY A 344 20.10 4.09 11.60
CA GLY A 344 19.37 2.88 11.20
C GLY A 344 19.19 2.78 9.67
N LEU A 345 18.84 3.89 9.03
CA LEU A 345 18.71 3.98 7.57
C LEU A 345 20.05 3.77 6.86
N GLU A 346 21.11 4.44 7.34
CA GLU A 346 22.48 4.30 6.83
C GLU A 346 22.99 2.86 6.97
N PHE A 347 22.73 2.21 8.11
CA PHE A 347 23.09 0.80 8.31
C PHE A 347 22.29 -0.10 7.36
N ALA A 348 20.98 0.09 7.23
CA ALA A 348 20.11 -0.71 6.38
C ALA A 348 20.55 -0.68 4.91
N LEU A 349 20.81 0.51 4.36
CA LEU A 349 21.24 0.70 2.99
C LEU A 349 22.67 0.18 2.77
N SER A 350 23.59 0.48 3.68
CA SER A 350 24.98 0.00 3.60
C SER A 350 25.07 -1.53 3.65
N TRP A 351 24.31 -2.17 4.55
CA TRP A 351 24.21 -3.62 4.60
C TRP A 351 23.56 -4.19 3.33
N THR A 352 22.51 -3.55 2.81
CA THR A 352 21.83 -3.96 1.57
C THR A 352 22.78 -3.92 0.36
N PHE A 353 23.56 -2.85 0.20
CA PHE A 353 24.58 -2.78 -0.86
C PHE A 353 25.66 -3.85 -0.71
N LYS A 354 26.08 -4.13 0.53
CA LYS A 354 27.02 -5.22 0.84
C LYS A 354 26.45 -6.60 0.51
N ASP A 355 25.16 -6.84 0.77
CA ASP A 355 24.51 -8.11 0.44
C ASP A 355 24.34 -8.28 -1.07
N ILE A 356 23.94 -7.23 -1.80
CA ILE A 356 23.85 -7.22 -3.26
C ILE A 356 25.20 -7.53 -3.91
N GLU A 357 26.28 -6.87 -3.50
CA GLU A 357 27.62 -7.10 -4.04
C GLU A 357 28.20 -8.46 -3.63
N GLN A 358 27.80 -9.03 -2.48
CA GLN A 358 28.09 -10.43 -2.14
C GLN A 358 27.33 -11.39 -3.07
N GLN A 359 26.02 -11.19 -3.25
CA GLN A 359 25.18 -12.02 -4.11
C GLN A 359 25.68 -12.02 -5.56
N ARG A 360 26.18 -10.90 -6.07
CA ARG A 360 26.82 -10.78 -7.41
C ARG A 360 28.12 -11.57 -7.58
N ARG A 361 28.81 -11.89 -6.48
CA ARG A 361 30.00 -12.76 -6.48
C ARG A 361 29.64 -14.24 -6.33
N GLN A 362 28.46 -14.55 -5.81
CA GLN A 362 27.99 -15.91 -5.53
C GLN A 362 27.09 -16.46 -6.65
N ASN A 363 26.23 -15.62 -7.23
CA ASN A 363 25.39 -15.96 -8.38
C ASN A 363 26.16 -15.71 -9.69
N THR A 364 26.20 -16.72 -10.57
CA THR A 364 26.88 -16.65 -11.86
C THR A 364 25.95 -16.37 -13.04
N ASP A 365 24.64 -16.16 -12.81
CA ASP A 365 23.71 -15.75 -13.86
C ASP A 365 23.82 -14.23 -14.11
N PRO A 366 24.31 -13.76 -15.28
CA PRO A 366 24.36 -12.33 -15.60
C PRO A 366 22.96 -11.70 -15.73
N ASN A 367 21.90 -12.50 -15.80
CA ASN A 367 20.52 -12.03 -15.84
C ASN A 367 19.95 -11.71 -14.45
N ALA A 368 20.66 -11.99 -13.36
CA ALA A 368 20.25 -11.60 -12.02
C ALA A 368 20.27 -10.07 -11.86
N LYS A 369 19.15 -9.50 -11.43
CA LYS A 369 18.97 -8.07 -11.13
C LYS A 369 18.37 -7.90 -9.74
N TYR A 370 18.59 -6.69 -9.21
CA TYR A 370 18.39 -6.36 -7.81
C TYR A 370 17.48 -5.14 -7.72
N ILE A 371 16.39 -5.27 -6.98
CA ILE A 371 15.36 -4.26 -6.80
C ILE A 371 15.32 -3.91 -5.32
N ILE A 372 15.26 -2.62 -4.99
CA ILE A 372 15.01 -2.14 -3.62
C ILE A 372 13.62 -1.49 -3.62
N ASN A 373 12.71 -1.98 -2.78
CA ASN A 373 11.54 -1.23 -2.37
C ASN A 373 11.85 -0.45 -1.08
N LEU A 374 11.54 0.84 -1.07
CA LEU A 374 11.56 1.70 0.11
C LEU A 374 10.26 2.49 0.16
N SER A 375 9.26 1.93 0.85
CA SER A 375 7.93 2.54 0.98
C SER A 375 7.90 3.60 2.09
N TYR A 376 8.80 4.58 2.01
CA TYR A 376 9.03 5.63 3.02
C TYR A 376 9.42 6.99 2.40
N GLY A 377 9.07 8.07 3.09
CA GLY A 377 9.62 9.42 2.90
C GLY A 377 9.76 10.14 4.24
N TRP A 378 10.48 11.26 4.24
CA TRP A 378 10.71 12.11 5.42
C TRP A 378 10.65 13.59 5.06
N ILE A 379 10.28 14.42 6.04
CA ILE A 379 10.14 15.87 5.89
C ILE A 379 11.53 16.48 5.68
N LYS A 380 11.75 17.08 4.51
CA LYS A 380 13.06 17.55 4.06
C LYS A 380 13.65 18.65 4.95
N GLU A 381 12.79 19.46 5.57
CA GLU A 381 13.19 20.54 6.48
C GLU A 381 13.73 20.04 7.83
N SER A 382 13.47 18.78 8.22
CA SER A 382 14.05 18.12 9.39
C SER A 382 15.11 17.07 9.06
N ALA A 383 14.97 16.36 7.96
CA ALA A 383 15.66 15.11 7.68
C ALA A 383 17.04 15.25 6.98
N GLN A 384 17.85 16.28 7.32
CA GLN A 384 19.10 16.60 6.58
C GLN A 384 20.11 15.44 6.50
N GLY A 385 20.24 14.61 7.55
CA GLY A 385 21.08 13.41 7.47
C GLY A 385 20.54 12.40 6.46
N LYS A 386 19.23 12.12 6.51
CA LYS A 386 18.51 11.26 5.54
C LYS A 386 18.59 11.79 4.10
N ILE A 387 18.60 13.11 3.87
CA ILE A 387 18.91 13.69 2.54
C ILE A 387 20.29 13.22 2.06
N ASN A 388 21.33 13.38 2.89
CA ASN A 388 22.71 13.02 2.54
C ASN A 388 22.88 11.50 2.31
N ILE A 389 22.20 10.69 3.12
CA ILE A 389 22.15 9.22 2.98
C ILE A 389 21.46 8.84 1.67
N MET A 390 20.27 9.40 1.40
CA MET A 390 19.50 9.06 0.20
C MET A 390 20.17 9.55 -1.09
N GLU A 391 20.85 10.70 -1.11
CA GLU A 391 21.61 11.15 -2.28
C GLU A 391 22.72 10.15 -2.64
N ARG A 392 23.43 9.62 -1.63
CA ARG A 392 24.44 8.56 -1.81
C ARG A 392 23.83 7.23 -2.23
N ALA A 393 22.73 6.83 -1.60
CA ALA A 393 22.04 5.58 -1.93
C ALA A 393 21.51 5.61 -3.37
N LEU A 394 20.92 6.73 -3.80
CA LEU A 394 20.45 6.94 -5.17
C LEU A 394 21.60 6.90 -6.19
N LYS A 395 22.73 7.56 -5.90
CA LYS A 395 23.94 7.46 -6.71
C LYS A 395 24.42 6.01 -6.81
N LYS A 396 24.56 5.31 -5.68
CA LYS A 396 25.04 3.92 -5.66
C LYS A 396 24.08 2.96 -6.35
N CYS A 397 22.76 3.15 -6.23
CA CYS A 397 21.78 2.36 -6.97
C CYS A 397 21.96 2.48 -8.48
N LYS A 398 22.17 3.72 -8.99
CA LYS A 398 22.42 3.96 -10.42
C LYS A 398 23.76 3.40 -10.88
N ASP A 399 24.84 3.73 -10.17
CA ASP A 399 26.21 3.29 -10.50
C ASP A 399 26.40 1.76 -10.42
N LYS A 400 25.46 1.05 -9.78
CA LYS A 400 25.48 -0.40 -9.58
C LYS A 400 24.32 -1.14 -10.23
N ASP A 401 23.53 -0.55 -11.12
CA ASP A 401 22.37 -1.23 -11.75
C ASP A 401 21.39 -1.88 -10.75
N ILE A 402 20.96 -1.11 -9.75
CA ILE A 402 19.96 -1.50 -8.74
C ILE A 402 18.71 -0.65 -8.96
N THR A 403 17.57 -1.28 -9.19
CA THR A 403 16.30 -0.56 -9.42
C THR A 403 15.68 -0.16 -8.08
N LEU A 404 15.70 1.13 -7.74
CA LEU A 404 15.00 1.65 -6.56
C LEU A 404 13.54 2.00 -6.91
N VAL A 405 12.59 1.57 -6.06
CA VAL A 405 11.15 1.80 -6.20
C VAL A 405 10.57 2.32 -4.87
N ILE A 406 9.85 3.44 -4.87
CA ILE A 406 9.45 4.16 -3.63
C ILE A 406 8.00 4.70 -3.60
N ALA A 407 7.48 4.94 -2.39
CA ALA A 407 6.22 5.66 -2.08
C ALA A 407 6.44 7.20 -1.95
N ALA A 408 5.42 8.05 -1.66
CA ALA A 408 5.58 9.53 -1.80
C ALA A 408 4.78 10.66 -1.01
N GLY A 409 3.88 10.40 -0.05
CA GLY A 409 2.86 11.32 0.59
C GLY A 409 1.30 11.01 0.49
N ASN A 410 0.60 10.50 1.52
CA ASN A 410 -0.87 10.54 1.74
C ASN A 410 -1.23 11.91 2.35
N GLU A 411 -0.22 12.76 2.46
CA GLU A 411 -0.32 14.11 2.95
C GLU A 411 -0.69 15.06 1.81
N GLY A 412 -1.43 14.62 0.80
CA GLY A 412 -1.83 15.41 -0.38
C GLY A 412 -2.62 16.66 -0.02
N ALA A 413 -3.37 16.57 1.08
CA ALA A 413 -4.00 17.73 1.69
C ALA A 413 -2.99 18.83 2.11
N ILE A 414 -1.71 18.49 2.40
CA ILE A 414 -0.75 19.36 3.11
C ILE A 414 0.72 19.34 2.60
N ARG A 415 1.11 18.55 1.58
CA ARG A 415 2.50 18.47 1.05
C ARG A 415 2.58 18.45 -0.47
N THR A 416 3.80 18.70 -0.95
CA THR A 416 4.27 18.53 -2.32
C THR A 416 5.62 17.78 -2.33
N LEU A 417 5.96 17.05 -3.41
CA LEU A 417 7.11 16.11 -3.42
C LEU A 417 8.47 16.74 -3.12
N ASP A 418 8.64 18.01 -3.48
CA ASP A 418 9.83 18.82 -3.24
C ASP A 418 10.13 19.01 -1.74
N THR A 419 9.13 18.85 -0.87
CA THR A 419 9.23 18.90 0.61
C THR A 419 9.58 17.55 1.26
N LEU A 420 9.73 16.47 0.47
CA LEU A 420 9.95 15.11 0.97
C LEU A 420 11.26 14.50 0.42
N THR A 421 11.98 13.76 1.25
CA THR A 421 13.16 12.96 0.86
C THR A 421 12.89 11.47 1.07
N PRO A 422 13.23 10.56 0.12
CA PRO A 422 13.95 10.79 -1.15
C PRO A 422 13.14 11.43 -2.30
N GLN A 423 11.83 11.63 -2.15
CA GLN A 423 10.89 11.94 -3.26
C GLN A 423 11.32 13.13 -4.14
N ALA A 424 11.81 14.22 -3.54
CA ALA A 424 12.29 15.41 -4.22
C ALA A 424 13.41 15.16 -5.26
N PHE A 425 14.13 14.05 -5.16
CA PHE A 425 15.16 13.65 -6.15
C PHE A 425 14.57 13.01 -7.42
N GLY A 426 13.25 12.79 -7.51
CA GLY A 426 12.62 12.07 -8.64
C GLY A 426 12.76 12.76 -10.01
N THR A 427 13.08 14.05 -10.03
CA THR A 427 13.34 14.88 -11.23
C THR A 427 14.82 15.14 -11.49
N ASP A 428 15.74 14.55 -10.73
CA ASP A 428 17.18 14.79 -10.85
C ASP A 428 17.84 13.70 -11.71
N ASP A 429 18.23 14.07 -12.94
CA ASP A 429 18.91 13.21 -13.93
C ASP A 429 20.23 12.60 -13.42
N ARG A 430 20.80 13.08 -12.30
CA ARG A 430 21.94 12.44 -11.64
C ARG A 430 21.57 11.05 -11.11
N PHE A 431 20.31 10.81 -10.75
CA PHE A 431 19.83 9.58 -10.14
C PHE A 431 18.96 8.76 -11.10
N SER A 432 18.36 7.68 -10.59
CA SER A 432 17.30 6.94 -11.27
C SER A 432 16.53 6.10 -10.24
N MET A 433 15.23 6.35 -10.12
CA MET A 433 14.30 5.58 -9.31
C MET A 433 12.91 5.65 -9.91
N ILE A 434 12.10 4.64 -9.62
CA ILE A 434 10.67 4.62 -9.94
C ILE A 434 9.93 5.03 -8.66
N THR A 435 9.65 6.31 -8.51
CA THR A 435 8.68 6.75 -7.51
C THR A 435 7.30 6.28 -8.03
N VAL A 436 6.44 5.73 -7.17
CA VAL A 436 5.18 5.04 -7.53
C VAL A 436 3.92 5.71 -6.97
N GLY A 437 2.80 5.44 -7.63
CA GLY A 437 1.51 6.05 -7.47
C GLY A 437 0.36 5.13 -7.07
N GLY A 438 -0.70 5.68 -6.50
CA GLY A 438 -1.94 4.98 -6.13
C GLY A 438 -3.16 5.31 -7.01
N VAL A 439 -3.86 4.27 -7.43
CA VAL A 439 -5.25 4.29 -7.89
C VAL A 439 -6.06 3.26 -7.08
N ASP A 440 -7.38 3.22 -7.23
CA ASP A 440 -8.17 2.05 -6.86
C ASP A 440 -8.19 0.99 -7.98
N GLN A 441 -8.82 -0.16 -7.69
CA GLN A 441 -9.04 -1.24 -8.66
C GLN A 441 -9.77 -0.81 -9.95
N THR A 442 -10.51 0.31 -9.94
CA THR A 442 -11.19 0.87 -11.12
C THR A 442 -10.35 1.94 -11.82
N GLY A 443 -9.08 2.10 -11.45
CA GLY A 443 -8.19 3.10 -12.02
C GLY A 443 -8.57 4.54 -11.66
N LYS A 444 -9.45 4.78 -10.68
CA LYS A 444 -9.69 6.12 -10.14
C LYS A 444 -8.55 6.51 -9.21
N TYR A 445 -8.19 7.78 -9.26
CA TYR A 445 -7.12 8.40 -8.49
C TYR A 445 -7.28 8.16 -6.98
N TYR A 446 -6.29 7.54 -6.33
CA TYR A 446 -6.26 7.54 -4.87
C TYR A 446 -5.91 8.96 -4.43
N ARG A 447 -6.86 9.66 -3.80
CA ARG A 447 -6.78 11.12 -3.66
C ARG A 447 -5.73 11.62 -2.68
N ASP A 448 -5.46 10.90 -1.59
CA ASP A 448 -4.66 11.43 -0.47
C ASP A 448 -3.19 11.67 -0.86
N THR A 449 -2.78 11.19 -2.02
CA THR A 449 -1.67 11.64 -2.84
C THR A 449 -1.10 13.06 -2.71
N VAL A 450 0.22 13.10 -2.48
CA VAL A 450 1.13 14.22 -2.71
C VAL A 450 1.63 14.23 -4.16
N GLN A 451 1.70 15.42 -4.76
CA GLN A 451 2.20 15.64 -6.11
C GLN A 451 3.31 16.69 -6.12
N GLY A 452 4.19 16.58 -7.11
CA GLY A 452 5.18 17.56 -7.47
C GLY A 452 4.50 18.79 -8.04
N ASN A 453 4.78 19.92 -7.42
CA ASN A 453 4.37 21.26 -7.82
C ASN A 453 5.27 21.87 -8.92
N GLY A 454 6.12 21.06 -9.57
CA GLY A 454 7.16 21.50 -10.51
C GLY A 454 8.44 22.06 -9.88
N GLN A 455 8.57 22.11 -8.55
CA GLN A 455 9.77 22.60 -7.85
C GLN A 455 10.77 21.48 -7.49
N GLY A 456 10.34 20.22 -7.56
CA GLY A 456 11.19 19.04 -7.37
C GLY A 456 10.38 17.77 -7.13
N GLY A 457 10.95 16.63 -7.53
CA GLY A 457 10.34 15.30 -7.36
C GLY A 457 9.25 14.99 -8.37
N GLN A 458 9.18 13.71 -8.77
CA GLN A 458 8.06 13.16 -9.51
C GLN A 458 7.90 11.66 -9.24
N VAL A 459 6.71 11.16 -9.52
CA VAL A 459 6.32 9.75 -9.69
C VAL A 459 5.98 9.55 -11.14
N ASP A 460 6.28 8.34 -11.58
CA ASP A 460 6.30 7.98 -12.99
C ASP A 460 5.03 7.24 -13.37
N ILE A 461 4.48 6.48 -12.41
CA ILE A 461 3.59 5.37 -12.68
C ILE A 461 2.66 5.12 -11.48
N TYR A 462 1.45 4.64 -11.73
CA TYR A 462 0.45 4.32 -10.72
C TYR A 462 0.18 2.81 -10.65
N ALA A 463 -0.22 2.28 -9.50
CA ALA A 463 -0.75 0.93 -9.32
C ALA A 463 -1.83 0.95 -8.21
N ASP A 464 -2.45 -0.19 -7.92
CA ASP A 464 -3.53 -0.28 -6.92
C ASP A 464 -3.01 0.06 -5.51
N ALA A 465 -3.75 0.90 -4.81
CA ALA A 465 -3.43 1.46 -3.51
C ALA A 465 -4.67 1.62 -2.62
N VAL A 466 -5.81 1.01 -2.94
CA VAL A 466 -7.06 1.17 -2.16
C VAL A 466 -7.72 -0.18 -1.92
N ASN A 467 -7.72 -0.62 -0.66
CA ASN A 467 -8.19 -1.95 -0.21
C ASN A 467 -7.43 -3.14 -0.85
N VAL A 468 -6.15 -2.95 -1.18
CA VAL A 468 -5.27 -3.99 -1.71
C VAL A 468 -5.16 -5.15 -0.73
N VAL A 469 -5.37 -6.39 -1.19
CA VAL A 469 -5.32 -7.58 -0.33
C VAL A 469 -3.85 -7.94 -0.06
N ALA A 470 -3.48 -7.94 1.23
CA ALA A 470 -2.12 -8.20 1.68
C ALA A 470 -2.09 -9.17 2.90
N ALA A 471 -0.92 -9.71 3.21
CA ALA A 471 -0.70 -10.57 4.37
C ALA A 471 -0.96 -9.87 5.72
N LYS A 472 -1.60 -10.56 6.67
CA LYS A 472 -1.87 -10.05 8.02
C LYS A 472 -0.77 -10.49 9.01
N HIS A 473 -0.35 -9.58 9.87
CA HIS A 473 0.80 -9.75 10.78
C HIS A 473 0.43 -10.32 12.16
N ASP A 474 -0.87 -10.41 12.47
CA ASP A 474 -1.45 -10.70 13.78
C ASP A 474 -2.67 -11.64 13.65
N GLY A 475 -2.62 -12.62 12.75
CA GLY A 475 -3.68 -13.61 12.51
C GLY A 475 -3.16 -15.02 12.23
N GLU A 476 -3.97 -15.86 11.59
CA GLU A 476 -3.55 -17.20 11.12
C GLU A 476 -2.57 -17.12 9.94
N ASP A 477 -1.82 -18.19 9.64
CA ASP A 477 -0.74 -18.19 8.63
C ASP A 477 -1.23 -17.97 7.18
N ASP A 478 -2.54 -18.00 6.93
CA ASP A 478 -3.19 -17.69 5.65
C ASP A 478 -3.96 -16.34 5.64
N SER A 479 -4.04 -15.66 6.79
CA SER A 479 -4.97 -14.54 6.99
C SER A 479 -4.57 -13.24 6.29
N THR A 480 -5.50 -12.62 5.58
CA THR A 480 -5.28 -11.38 4.82
C THR A 480 -5.92 -10.16 5.49
N THR A 481 -5.47 -8.97 5.09
CA THR A 481 -6.07 -7.67 5.43
C THR A 481 -6.13 -6.79 4.17
N PRO A 482 -7.16 -5.93 4.00
CA PRO A 482 -7.09 -4.83 3.05
C PRO A 482 -6.07 -3.79 3.51
N ALA A 483 -5.41 -3.13 2.56
CA ALA A 483 -4.41 -2.09 2.74
C ALA A 483 -4.65 -0.90 1.80
N THR A 484 -4.30 0.32 2.25
CA THR A 484 -4.48 1.56 1.48
C THR A 484 -3.26 2.49 1.64
N GLY A 485 -2.75 3.07 0.53
CA GLY A 485 -1.49 3.85 0.44
C GLY A 485 -0.54 3.35 -0.67
N THR A 486 0.47 4.12 -1.12
CA THR A 486 1.49 3.53 -2.05
C THR A 486 2.42 2.54 -1.38
N SER A 487 2.42 2.40 -0.06
CA SER A 487 3.00 1.20 0.54
C SER A 487 2.32 -0.10 0.07
N ALA A 488 1.15 -0.04 -0.60
CA ALA A 488 0.62 -1.13 -1.40
C ALA A 488 1.05 -1.08 -2.88
N ALA A 489 0.99 0.08 -3.55
CA ALA A 489 1.31 0.19 -4.97
C ALA A 489 2.82 0.10 -5.32
N ALA A 490 3.70 0.72 -4.53
CA ALA A 490 5.15 0.70 -4.71
C ALA A 490 5.75 -0.73 -4.71
N PRO A 491 5.39 -1.64 -3.79
CA PRO A 491 5.84 -3.02 -3.88
C PRO A 491 5.25 -3.77 -5.08
N ALA A 492 4.02 -3.46 -5.53
CA ALA A 492 3.47 -4.06 -6.74
C ALA A 492 4.33 -3.73 -7.98
N ILE A 493 4.86 -2.51 -8.08
CA ILE A 493 5.79 -2.10 -9.14
C ILE A 493 7.20 -2.70 -8.95
N ALA A 494 7.67 -2.87 -7.71
CA ALA A 494 8.93 -3.58 -7.45
C ALA A 494 8.87 -5.05 -7.88
N GLY A 495 7.74 -5.72 -7.61
CA GLY A 495 7.42 -7.05 -8.13
C GLY A 495 7.32 -7.07 -9.66
N LEU A 496 6.64 -6.10 -10.27
CA LEU A 496 6.52 -6.00 -11.73
C LEU A 496 7.89 -5.83 -12.42
N ALA A 497 8.81 -5.07 -11.82
CA ALA A 497 10.18 -4.94 -12.30
C ALA A 497 10.93 -6.28 -12.25
N ALA A 498 10.83 -7.04 -11.15
CA ALA A 498 11.41 -8.38 -11.05
C ALA A 498 10.81 -9.35 -12.09
N TYR A 499 9.48 -9.34 -12.25
CA TYR A 499 8.76 -10.11 -13.27
C TYR A 499 9.29 -9.79 -14.69
N PHE A 500 9.50 -8.52 -15.03
CA PHE A 500 10.07 -8.16 -16.34
C PHE A 500 11.56 -8.50 -16.49
N PHE A 501 12.34 -8.55 -15.41
CA PHE A 501 13.75 -8.98 -15.48
C PHE A 501 13.92 -10.50 -15.68
N SER A 502 13.04 -11.35 -15.13
CA SER A 502 13.19 -12.80 -15.27
C SER A 502 12.96 -13.29 -16.71
N ILE A 503 12.01 -12.70 -17.42
CA ILE A 503 11.50 -13.23 -18.70
C ILE A 503 12.56 -13.13 -19.82
N PRO A 504 12.94 -14.26 -20.47
CA PRO A 504 14.01 -14.30 -21.45
C PRO A 504 13.87 -13.34 -22.64
N GLU A 505 12.64 -13.18 -23.16
CA GLU A 505 12.34 -12.36 -24.32
C GLU A 505 12.55 -10.85 -24.10
N LEU A 506 12.54 -10.36 -22.85
CA LEU A 506 12.76 -8.94 -22.56
C LEU A 506 14.23 -8.56 -22.35
N ARG A 507 15.13 -9.55 -22.17
CA ARG A 507 16.51 -9.32 -21.71
C ARG A 507 17.32 -8.32 -22.54
N SER A 508 17.01 -8.17 -23.83
CA SER A 508 17.66 -7.19 -24.71
C SER A 508 17.20 -5.73 -24.52
N ASN A 509 16.32 -5.45 -23.56
CA ASN A 509 15.97 -4.08 -23.16
C ASN A 509 16.81 -3.56 -21.99
N TRP A 510 17.51 -4.43 -21.26
CA TRP A 510 18.29 -4.09 -20.07
C TRP A 510 19.77 -4.01 -20.43
N HIS A 511 20.37 -2.82 -20.35
CA HIS A 511 21.78 -2.61 -20.66
C HIS A 511 22.55 -2.28 -19.37
N ASP A 512 23.72 -2.89 -19.21
CA ASP A 512 24.60 -2.63 -18.07
C ASP A 512 25.03 -1.15 -18.06
N GLY A 513 24.88 -0.50 -16.90
CA GLY A 513 25.06 0.94 -16.69
C GLY A 513 23.80 1.79 -16.90
N SER A 514 22.67 1.21 -17.33
CA SER A 514 21.38 1.91 -17.46
C SER A 514 20.16 1.13 -16.97
N VAL A 515 20.33 -0.02 -16.31
CA VAL A 515 19.23 -0.93 -15.94
C VAL A 515 18.05 -0.23 -15.23
N PRO A 516 18.25 0.67 -14.24
CA PRO A 516 17.13 1.31 -13.55
C PRO A 516 16.35 2.27 -14.47
N ALA A 517 17.05 2.94 -15.38
CA ALA A 517 16.45 3.86 -16.35
C ALA A 517 15.74 3.11 -17.48
N ASP A 518 16.31 1.99 -17.94
CA ASP A 518 15.71 1.09 -18.92
C ASP A 518 14.41 0.50 -18.37
N MET A 519 14.41 -0.01 -17.13
CA MET A 519 13.21 -0.54 -16.47
C MET A 519 12.14 0.52 -16.26
N LYS A 520 12.51 1.70 -15.73
CA LYS A 520 11.61 2.86 -15.57
C LYS A 520 10.94 3.23 -16.90
N ALA A 521 11.72 3.37 -17.96
CA ALA A 521 11.20 3.76 -19.27
C ALA A 521 10.45 2.63 -20.01
N PHE A 522 10.74 1.36 -19.70
CA PHE A 522 9.97 0.21 -20.19
C PHE A 522 8.58 0.14 -19.53
N ILE A 523 8.51 0.30 -18.21
CA ILE A 523 7.23 0.36 -17.46
C ILE A 523 6.38 1.54 -17.98
N LEU A 524 6.96 2.73 -18.11
CA LEU A 524 6.30 3.92 -18.68
C LEU A 524 5.79 3.72 -20.12
N LYS A 525 6.48 2.91 -20.93
CA LYS A 525 6.12 2.61 -22.33
C LYS A 525 4.97 1.60 -22.47
N ASN A 526 4.69 0.87 -21.39
CA ASN A 526 3.72 -0.22 -21.32
C ASN A 526 2.70 0.05 -20.20
N ALA A 527 2.24 1.31 -20.16
CA ALA A 527 1.29 1.82 -19.18
C ALA A 527 0.27 2.77 -19.83
N GLU A 528 -0.98 2.66 -19.40
CA GLU A 528 -2.16 3.31 -19.99
C GLU A 528 -3.07 3.87 -18.90
N VAL A 529 -3.83 4.92 -19.22
CA VAL A 529 -4.87 5.43 -18.32
C VAL A 529 -6.01 4.42 -18.25
N ARG A 530 -6.32 3.95 -17.04
CA ARG A 530 -7.27 2.84 -16.85
C ARG A 530 -8.74 3.25 -16.84
N ASN A 531 -9.06 4.52 -16.61
CA ASN A 531 -10.43 5.01 -16.49
C ASN A 531 -10.58 6.36 -17.21
N ASP A 532 -11.64 6.55 -17.99
CA ASP A 532 -11.87 7.83 -18.67
C ASP A 532 -12.59 8.89 -17.82
N ASP A 533 -13.05 8.55 -16.61
CA ASP A 533 -13.34 9.48 -15.52
C ASP A 533 -12.59 9.06 -14.24
N PRO A 534 -11.28 9.35 -14.12
CA PRO A 534 -10.46 8.83 -13.03
C PRO A 534 -10.52 9.69 -11.74
N PHE A 535 -11.48 10.59 -11.58
CA PHE A 535 -11.60 11.49 -10.42
C PHE A 535 -13.01 11.46 -9.82
N ASN A 536 -13.17 11.63 -8.51
CA ASN A 536 -14.48 11.73 -7.86
C ASN A 536 -14.80 13.17 -7.43
N GLY A 537 -14.34 14.16 -8.21
CA GLY A 537 -14.37 15.58 -7.82
C GLY A 537 -13.24 15.99 -6.88
N ASP A 538 -12.26 15.11 -6.61
CA ASP A 538 -11.17 15.36 -5.68
C ASP A 538 -10.21 16.46 -6.19
N GLU A 539 -10.03 17.51 -5.36
CA GLU A 539 -9.09 18.63 -5.53
C GLU A 539 -8.56 19.06 -4.14
N TYR A 540 -7.28 19.46 -4.07
CA TYR A 540 -6.63 19.96 -2.85
C TYR A 540 -5.87 21.25 -3.15
N GLU A 541 -5.65 22.09 -2.12
CA GLU A 541 -4.93 23.36 -2.26
C GLU A 541 -3.40 23.19 -2.39
N ASN A 542 -2.83 22.12 -1.81
CA ASN A 542 -1.37 21.94 -1.69
C ASN A 542 -0.82 20.97 -2.75
N SER A 543 -1.29 19.72 -2.75
CA SER A 543 -0.95 18.74 -3.78
C SER A 543 -1.77 19.01 -5.06
N PRO A 544 -1.14 19.39 -6.19
CA PRO A 544 -1.88 19.60 -7.42
C PRO A 544 -2.53 18.29 -7.91
N LYS A 545 -3.76 18.41 -8.41
CA LYS A 545 -4.44 17.32 -9.11
C LYS A 545 -3.62 16.90 -10.35
N PRO A 546 -3.46 15.59 -10.62
CA PRO A 546 -2.68 15.16 -11.77
C PRO A 546 -3.42 15.47 -13.06
N GLU A 547 -2.66 15.66 -14.15
CA GLU A 547 -3.24 15.63 -15.49
C GLU A 547 -3.88 14.27 -15.76
N LYS A 548 -5.08 14.24 -16.35
CA LYS A 548 -5.83 12.99 -16.61
C LYS A 548 -4.97 11.97 -17.37
N ASP A 549 -4.25 12.42 -18.40
CA ASP A 549 -3.41 11.57 -19.24
C ASP A 549 -2.12 11.08 -18.56
N SER A 550 -1.83 11.56 -17.34
CA SER A 550 -0.69 11.14 -16.54
C SER A 550 -0.99 9.96 -15.60
N LEU A 551 -2.27 9.64 -15.34
CA LEU A 551 -2.79 8.55 -14.49
C LEU A 551 -2.59 7.16 -15.10
N LYS A 552 -1.34 6.82 -15.44
CA LYS A 552 -0.97 5.60 -16.15
C LYS A 552 -0.70 4.46 -15.19
N VAL A 553 -1.39 3.35 -15.42
CA VAL A 553 -1.16 2.08 -14.73
C VAL A 553 -0.46 1.12 -15.70
N PRO A 554 0.61 0.42 -15.29
CA PRO A 554 1.33 -0.50 -16.15
C PRO A 554 0.65 -1.87 -16.14
N TYR A 555 0.86 -2.62 -17.21
CA TYR A 555 0.33 -3.97 -17.34
C TYR A 555 1.45 -4.95 -17.65
N ASN A 556 1.33 -6.18 -17.12
CA ASN A 556 2.30 -7.28 -17.19
C ASN A 556 2.49 -7.88 -18.61
N LEU A 557 1.95 -7.20 -19.62
CA LEU A 557 2.02 -7.48 -21.06
C LEU A 557 1.40 -8.82 -21.53
N ALA A 558 0.91 -9.68 -20.64
CA ALA A 558 0.48 -11.05 -20.98
C ALA A 558 -0.67 -11.10 -22.00
N LEU A 559 -1.70 -10.26 -21.83
CA LEU A 559 -2.88 -10.28 -22.70
C LEU A 559 -2.63 -9.76 -24.12
N ASN A 560 -1.53 -9.01 -24.35
CA ASN A 560 -1.25 -8.40 -25.66
C ASN A 560 -1.10 -9.41 -26.81
N GLN A 561 -0.62 -10.63 -26.52
CA GLN A 561 -0.55 -11.72 -27.52
C GLN A 561 -1.60 -12.81 -27.31
N LEU A 562 -2.15 -12.95 -26.10
CA LEU A 562 -3.20 -13.95 -25.87
C LEU A 562 -4.50 -13.59 -26.61
N CYS A 563 -4.81 -12.29 -26.72
CA CYS A 563 -6.08 -11.77 -27.22
C CYS A 563 -5.94 -10.89 -28.49
N ASP A 564 -4.81 -10.97 -29.20
CA ASP A 564 -4.49 -10.22 -30.44
C ASP A 564 -4.77 -8.70 -30.37
N LEU A 565 -4.50 -8.10 -29.20
CA LEU A 565 -4.88 -6.71 -28.90
C LEU A 565 -4.15 -5.71 -29.80
N PRO A 566 -4.85 -4.76 -30.44
CA PRO A 566 -4.25 -3.89 -31.45
C PRO A 566 -3.28 -2.85 -30.86
N ASP A 567 -1.99 -3.19 -30.78
CA ASP A 567 -0.91 -2.22 -30.75
C ASP A 567 -0.46 -1.92 -32.19
N THR A 568 -0.58 -0.67 -32.62
CA THR A 568 -0.54 -0.27 -34.05
C THR A 568 0.79 -0.50 -34.76
N ASN A 569 1.85 -0.88 -34.02
CA ASN A 569 3.15 -1.22 -34.57
C ASN A 569 3.63 -2.66 -34.24
N ALA A 570 2.90 -3.45 -33.45
CA ALA A 570 3.34 -4.75 -32.94
C ALA A 570 3.03 -5.95 -33.87
N LYS A 571 3.17 -5.81 -35.20
CA LYS A 571 2.87 -6.89 -36.17
C LYS A 571 3.92 -8.00 -36.22
N ARG A 572 4.13 -8.70 -35.10
CA ARG A 572 4.80 -10.01 -34.99
C ARG A 572 4.22 -10.87 -33.86
N SER A 573 2.98 -11.32 -33.99
CA SER A 573 2.66 -12.65 -33.45
C SER A 573 3.58 -13.67 -34.12
N LEU A 574 4.16 -14.61 -33.35
CA LEU A 574 4.58 -15.94 -33.80
C LEU A 574 5.16 -16.73 -32.61
N PHE A 575 4.29 -17.49 -31.95
CA PHE A 575 4.63 -18.53 -30.97
C PHE A 575 5.58 -19.59 -31.57
N THR A 576 6.91 -19.37 -31.53
CA THR A 576 7.87 -20.10 -32.40
C THR A 576 9.14 -20.63 -31.72
N LYS A 577 9.21 -20.61 -30.38
CA LYS A 577 10.28 -21.26 -29.63
C LYS A 577 9.73 -22.13 -28.50
N ARG A 578 10.61 -23.01 -28.02
CA ARG A 578 10.33 -24.08 -27.08
C ARG A 578 11.17 -23.85 -25.83
N ALA A 579 10.54 -23.83 -24.66
CA ALA A 579 11.25 -23.67 -23.40
C ALA A 579 11.96 -25.00 -23.03
N PRO A 580 13.12 -24.97 -22.34
CA PRO A 580 13.84 -26.21 -22.00
C PRO A 580 13.14 -27.10 -20.96
N THR A 581 12.23 -26.54 -20.15
CA THR A 581 11.63 -27.21 -18.98
C THR A 581 10.18 -26.76 -18.77
N PRO A 582 9.24 -27.67 -18.46
CA PRO A 582 7.97 -27.32 -17.82
C PRO A 582 8.23 -26.94 -16.36
N GLU A 583 7.57 -25.90 -15.87
CA GLU A 583 7.70 -25.43 -14.50
C GLU A 583 6.47 -25.79 -13.65
N GLN A 584 6.73 -26.23 -12.42
CA GLN A 584 5.80 -26.37 -11.30
C GLN A 584 6.34 -25.46 -10.18
N SER A 585 5.55 -24.87 -9.27
CA SER A 585 4.17 -25.15 -8.85
C SER A 585 3.43 -23.94 -8.22
N VAL A 586 3.70 -22.69 -8.65
CA VAL A 586 2.80 -21.57 -8.31
C VAL A 586 1.37 -21.86 -8.80
N PRO A 587 0.31 -21.63 -7.99
CA PRO A 587 -1.08 -21.91 -8.38
C PRO A 587 -1.52 -21.16 -9.65
N GLY A 588 -1.91 -21.93 -10.67
CA GLY A 588 -2.56 -21.40 -11.87
C GLY A 588 -2.85 -22.47 -12.94
N ARG A 589 -3.87 -22.20 -13.78
CA ARG A 589 -4.24 -23.02 -14.94
C ARG A 589 -3.38 -22.63 -16.16
N PRO A 590 -2.72 -23.56 -16.87
CA PRO A 590 -2.03 -23.24 -18.12
C PRO A 590 -3.03 -22.87 -19.22
N ILE A 591 -2.63 -21.91 -20.06
CA ILE A 591 -3.38 -21.41 -21.22
C ILE A 591 -2.55 -21.62 -22.49
N VAL A 592 -1.26 -21.29 -22.41
CA VAL A 592 -0.27 -21.45 -23.49
C VAL A 592 0.93 -22.21 -22.93
N GLU A 593 1.43 -23.20 -23.67
CA GLU A 593 2.62 -23.97 -23.32
C GLU A 593 3.50 -24.17 -24.57
N ASN A 594 4.77 -23.76 -24.50
CA ASN A 594 5.73 -23.90 -25.62
C ASN A 594 5.22 -23.31 -26.95
N GLY A 595 4.39 -22.26 -26.86
CA GLY A 595 3.76 -21.58 -27.98
C GLY A 595 2.47 -22.21 -28.51
N ALA A 596 2.05 -23.37 -28.03
CA ALA A 596 0.71 -23.89 -28.33
C ALA A 596 -0.28 -23.33 -27.30
N VAL A 597 -1.43 -22.82 -27.74
CA VAL A 597 -2.58 -22.69 -26.84
C VAL A 597 -3.00 -24.11 -26.45
N THR A 598 -2.96 -24.44 -25.16
CA THR A 598 -3.39 -25.75 -24.63
C THR A 598 -4.77 -25.70 -23.99
N ASN A 599 -5.29 -24.50 -23.73
CA ASN A 599 -6.66 -24.29 -23.22
C ASN A 599 -7.37 -23.15 -23.97
N GLU A 600 -7.96 -23.47 -25.13
CA GLU A 600 -8.72 -22.51 -25.94
C GLU A 600 -9.99 -22.01 -25.23
N ASP A 601 -10.66 -22.82 -24.41
CA ASP A 601 -11.85 -22.39 -23.67
C ASP A 601 -11.51 -21.29 -22.65
N LEU A 602 -10.44 -21.45 -21.88
CA LEU A 602 -9.93 -20.43 -20.95
C LEU A 602 -9.37 -19.20 -21.67
N LYS A 603 -8.70 -19.37 -22.80
CA LYS A 603 -8.29 -18.23 -23.66
C LYS A 603 -9.52 -17.44 -24.13
N ASN A 604 -10.58 -18.13 -24.57
CA ASN A 604 -11.82 -17.47 -24.98
C ASN A 604 -12.53 -16.81 -23.78
N GLU A 605 -12.56 -17.42 -22.59
CA GLU A 605 -13.03 -16.82 -21.34
C GLU A 605 -12.33 -15.48 -21.07
N ILE A 606 -10.99 -15.50 -20.97
CA ILE A 606 -10.14 -14.31 -20.73
C ILE A 606 -10.35 -13.25 -21.80
N CYS A 607 -10.27 -13.64 -23.07
CA CYS A 607 -10.33 -12.70 -24.18
C CYS A 607 -11.74 -12.18 -24.46
N ASN A 608 -12.81 -12.87 -24.02
CA ASN A 608 -14.17 -12.32 -24.05
C ASN A 608 -14.40 -11.32 -22.92
N VAL A 609 -13.84 -11.53 -21.72
CA VAL A 609 -13.83 -10.50 -20.66
C VAL A 609 -13.03 -9.26 -21.09
N HIS A 610 -11.95 -9.45 -21.86
CA HIS A 610 -11.12 -8.35 -22.34
C HIS A 610 -11.68 -7.63 -23.58
N ASN A 611 -12.13 -8.37 -24.59
CA ASN A 611 -12.61 -7.86 -25.87
C ASN A 611 -14.14 -7.68 -25.91
N ARG A 612 -14.82 -7.79 -24.75
CA ARG A 612 -16.11 -7.14 -24.57
C ARG A 612 -15.92 -5.68 -24.99
N PRO A 613 -16.68 -5.18 -25.99
CA PRO A 613 -16.78 -3.73 -26.13
C PRO A 613 -17.37 -3.21 -24.81
N ALA A 614 -17.22 -1.90 -24.58
CA ALA A 614 -18.23 -1.25 -23.76
C ALA A 614 -19.59 -1.66 -24.31
N GLU A 615 -20.54 -2.03 -23.46
CA GLU A 615 -21.93 -2.02 -23.93
C GLU A 615 -22.18 -0.60 -24.41
N SER A 616 -22.36 -0.46 -25.71
CA SER A 616 -22.98 0.75 -26.25
C SER A 616 -24.28 0.90 -25.49
N GLU A 617 -24.55 2.08 -24.92
CA GLU A 617 -25.93 2.48 -24.63
C GLU A 617 -26.75 2.05 -25.86
N PRO A 618 -27.70 1.11 -25.72
CA PRO A 618 -28.25 0.42 -26.86
C PRO A 618 -28.82 1.45 -27.83
N GLU A 619 -28.27 1.50 -29.05
CA GLU A 619 -28.66 2.51 -30.05
C GLU A 619 -30.18 2.42 -30.19
N PRO A 620 -30.94 3.46 -29.80
CA PRO A 620 -32.24 3.23 -29.19
C PRO A 620 -33.26 2.67 -30.18
N GLU A 621 -33.45 1.35 -30.15
CA GLU A 621 -34.59 0.72 -30.81
C GLU A 621 -35.88 1.29 -30.21
N PRO A 622 -36.87 1.67 -31.03
CA PRO A 622 -37.93 2.58 -30.63
C PRO A 622 -39.07 1.87 -29.87
N GLU A 623 -38.75 1.31 -28.70
CA GLU A 623 -39.68 0.60 -27.82
C GLU A 623 -39.99 1.46 -26.56
N GLN A 624 -41.27 1.80 -26.35
CA GLN A 624 -42.20 1.12 -25.43
C GLN A 624 -41.87 1.39 -23.93
N PRO A 625 -42.58 2.35 -23.26
CA PRO A 625 -42.18 2.83 -21.94
C PRO A 625 -42.83 2.09 -20.75
N GLU A 626 -42.13 1.11 -20.17
CA GLU A 626 -42.42 0.44 -18.89
C GLU A 626 -41.09 0.07 -18.22
N GLN A 627 -40.84 0.16 -16.90
CA GLN A 627 -41.43 0.92 -15.79
C GLN A 627 -40.28 1.28 -14.79
N PRO A 628 -40.37 2.36 -14.00
CA PRO A 628 -39.37 2.67 -12.97
C PRO A 628 -39.61 1.92 -11.65
N ASP A 629 -38.55 1.38 -11.04
CA ASP A 629 -38.58 0.80 -9.69
C ASP A 629 -38.79 1.88 -8.60
N SER A 630 -39.41 1.46 -7.49
CA SER A 630 -40.02 2.35 -6.49
C SER A 630 -39.04 3.07 -5.54
N PRO A 631 -39.39 4.27 -5.01
CA PRO A 631 -38.63 4.94 -3.95
C PRO A 631 -38.61 4.17 -2.62
N PRO A 632 -37.66 4.45 -1.71
CA PRO A 632 -37.66 3.88 -0.36
C PRO A 632 -38.89 4.32 0.46
N PRO A 633 -39.41 3.47 1.37
CA PRO A 633 -40.67 3.72 2.06
C PRO A 633 -40.62 4.92 3.03
N PRO A 634 -41.71 5.70 3.16
CA PRO A 634 -41.75 6.90 3.98
C PRO A 634 -41.80 6.59 5.50
N PRO A 635 -41.25 7.48 6.35
CA PRO A 635 -41.22 7.29 7.80
C PRO A 635 -42.63 7.10 8.40
N PRO A 636 -42.77 6.28 9.46
CA PRO A 636 -44.08 5.81 9.94
C PRO A 636 -45.04 6.95 10.32
N ASN A 637 -46.31 6.80 9.93
CA ASN A 637 -47.39 7.77 10.12
C ASN A 637 -47.19 9.08 9.34
N THR A 638 -46.52 9.04 8.18
CA THR A 638 -46.48 10.17 7.23
C THR A 638 -47.23 9.85 5.94
N ALA A 639 -47.72 10.90 5.28
CA ALA A 639 -48.45 10.82 4.02
C ALA A 639 -47.91 11.85 3.02
N SER A 640 -47.75 11.42 1.78
CA SER A 640 -47.32 12.24 0.66
C SER A 640 -48.20 11.97 -0.55
N CYS A 641 -48.31 12.94 -1.46
CA CYS A 641 -49.10 12.81 -2.67
C CYS A 641 -48.37 13.45 -3.85
N LYS A 642 -48.48 12.81 -5.01
CA LYS A 642 -47.81 13.20 -6.24
C LYS A 642 -48.82 13.32 -7.37
N VAL A 643 -48.72 14.40 -8.12
CA VAL A 643 -49.55 14.62 -9.31
C VAL A 643 -49.03 13.73 -10.44
N LEU A 644 -49.92 12.92 -11.05
CA LEU A 644 -49.57 12.14 -12.24
C LEU A 644 -50.03 12.85 -13.51
N GLU A 645 -51.28 13.36 -13.54
CA GLU A 645 -51.82 14.11 -14.67
C GLU A 645 -52.78 15.22 -14.23
N GLN A 646 -52.66 16.41 -14.82
CA GLN A 646 -53.68 17.48 -14.74
C GLN A 646 -54.24 17.79 -16.14
N GLY A 647 -55.55 17.61 -16.31
CA GLY A 647 -56.26 17.91 -17.56
C GLY A 647 -57.63 18.56 -17.33
N LEU A 648 -58.16 19.20 -18.37
CA LEU A 648 -59.44 19.94 -18.33
C LEU A 648 -60.71 19.07 -18.21
N GLY A 649 -60.57 17.77 -17.91
CA GLY A 649 -61.68 16.83 -17.70
C GLY A 649 -61.58 15.99 -16.42
N GLY A 650 -60.54 16.17 -15.61
CA GLY A 650 -60.20 15.33 -14.46
C GLY A 650 -58.69 15.28 -14.26
N GLY A 651 -58.23 14.81 -13.10
CA GLY A 651 -56.80 14.64 -12.79
C GLY A 651 -56.55 13.35 -12.02
N LYS A 652 -55.36 12.77 -12.20
CA LYS A 652 -54.95 11.51 -11.59
C LYS A 652 -53.79 11.74 -10.62
N TRP A 653 -53.89 11.15 -9.43
CA TRP A 653 -53.04 11.46 -8.28
C TRP A 653 -52.64 10.17 -7.56
N GLU A 654 -51.39 10.11 -7.13
CA GLU A 654 -50.76 8.99 -6.42
C GLU A 654 -50.55 9.38 -4.96
N VAL A 655 -50.94 8.51 -4.01
CA VAL A 655 -50.83 8.77 -2.57
C VAL A 655 -49.99 7.67 -1.92
N THR A 656 -48.93 8.07 -1.24
CA THR A 656 -47.94 7.19 -0.61
C THR A 656 -47.86 7.49 0.87
N GLY A 657 -47.92 6.48 1.74
CA GLY A 657 -47.85 6.69 3.17
C GLY A 657 -47.86 5.41 3.97
N SER A 658 -47.31 5.46 5.18
CA SER A 658 -47.04 4.27 6.01
C SER A 658 -47.85 4.23 7.30
N GLY A 659 -48.30 3.03 7.70
CA GLY A 659 -49.06 2.78 8.92
C GLY A 659 -50.59 2.66 8.78
N TRP A 660 -51.10 2.37 7.57
CA TRP A 660 -52.54 2.49 7.26
C TRP A 660 -53.38 1.22 7.51
N GLY A 661 -52.76 0.06 7.68
CA GLY A 661 -53.43 -1.24 7.84
C GLY A 661 -53.11 -2.21 6.70
N ASP A 662 -53.97 -3.21 6.51
CA ASP A 662 -53.96 -4.10 5.34
C ASP A 662 -54.93 -3.64 4.24
N GLU A 663 -54.90 -4.32 3.09
CA GLU A 663 -55.72 -4.00 1.92
C GLU A 663 -57.23 -3.97 2.23
N ALA A 664 -57.71 -4.92 3.05
CA ALA A 664 -59.10 -4.95 3.51
C ALA A 664 -59.45 -3.75 4.41
N SER A 665 -58.53 -3.32 5.28
CA SER A 665 -58.68 -2.12 6.11
C SER A 665 -58.73 -0.83 5.28
N LEU A 666 -58.09 -0.81 4.11
CA LEU A 666 -58.16 0.30 3.16
C LEU A 666 -59.46 0.31 2.35
N GLU A 667 -59.92 -0.86 1.87
CA GLU A 667 -61.20 -0.98 1.16
C GLU A 667 -62.40 -0.62 2.06
N GLU A 668 -62.45 -1.08 3.32
CA GLU A 668 -63.52 -0.72 4.26
C GLU A 668 -63.56 0.79 4.56
N LYS A 669 -62.40 1.47 4.50
CA LYS A 669 -62.25 2.89 4.85
C LYS A 669 -62.45 3.84 3.65
N PHE A 670 -62.19 3.38 2.42
CA PHE A 670 -62.14 4.24 1.22
C PHE A 670 -62.85 3.69 -0.04
N GLY A 671 -63.49 2.51 0.02
CA GLY A 671 -64.07 1.84 -1.14
C GLY A 671 -65.32 2.50 -1.74
N ASP A 672 -65.13 3.15 -2.91
CA ASP A 672 -66.16 3.52 -3.88
C ASP A 672 -65.54 3.45 -5.30
N ASP A 673 -66.35 3.49 -6.37
CA ASP A 673 -65.98 3.30 -7.79
C ASP A 673 -64.93 4.31 -8.34
N SER A 674 -64.36 5.18 -7.51
CA SER A 674 -63.39 6.23 -7.84
C SER A 674 -61.92 5.89 -7.49
N PHE A 675 -61.66 4.74 -6.87
CA PHE A 675 -60.35 4.35 -6.32
C PHE A 675 -59.86 2.99 -6.85
N SER A 676 -58.54 2.76 -6.84
CA SER A 676 -57.94 1.46 -7.16
C SER A 676 -56.65 1.20 -6.38
N PHE A 677 -56.52 -0.03 -5.87
CA PHE A 677 -55.42 -0.46 -5.00
C PHE A 677 -54.47 -1.42 -5.71
N THR A 678 -53.16 -1.29 -5.49
CA THR A 678 -52.11 -2.18 -6.02
C THR A 678 -50.89 -2.23 -5.07
N GLY A 679 -51.01 -2.97 -3.97
CA GLY A 679 -49.87 -3.44 -3.17
C GLY A 679 -49.18 -2.44 -2.22
N GLY A 680 -49.33 -2.66 -0.91
CA GLY A 680 -48.48 -2.06 0.13
C GLY A 680 -48.79 -0.59 0.43
N ASP A 681 -47.75 0.18 0.83
CA ASP A 681 -47.83 1.56 1.35
C ASP A 681 -48.20 2.64 0.29
N THR A 682 -48.83 2.28 -0.84
CA THR A 682 -49.17 3.22 -1.93
C THR A 682 -50.53 2.88 -2.57
N PHE A 683 -51.33 3.90 -2.90
CA PHE A 683 -52.60 3.75 -3.64
C PHE A 683 -52.86 4.91 -4.61
N THR A 684 -53.77 4.73 -5.56
CA THR A 684 -54.13 5.73 -6.58
C THR A 684 -55.58 6.19 -6.42
N ALA A 685 -55.81 7.50 -6.54
CA ALA A 685 -57.13 8.11 -6.40
C ALA A 685 -57.48 9.00 -7.60
N THR A 686 -58.76 8.97 -8.02
CA THR A 686 -59.26 9.79 -9.14
C THR A 686 -60.33 10.75 -8.64
N PHE A 687 -60.07 12.06 -8.74
CA PHE A 687 -61.00 13.10 -8.30
C PHE A 687 -61.53 13.93 -9.49
N LEU A 688 -62.75 14.44 -9.33
CA LEU A 688 -63.45 15.21 -10.37
C LEU A 688 -62.80 16.60 -10.60
N SER A 689 -62.95 17.12 -11.81
CA SER A 689 -62.25 18.32 -12.29
C SER A 689 -62.55 19.58 -11.46
N GLY A 690 -61.49 20.30 -11.04
CA GLY A 690 -61.58 21.66 -10.52
C GLY A 690 -61.03 21.90 -9.11
N MET A 691 -60.59 20.84 -8.41
CA MET A 691 -59.92 20.95 -7.11
C MET A 691 -58.49 21.51 -7.26
N SER A 692 -58.06 22.34 -6.31
CA SER A 692 -56.68 22.82 -6.19
C SER A 692 -55.81 21.86 -5.37
N VAL A 693 -54.49 22.03 -5.43
CA VAL A 693 -53.54 21.24 -4.61
C VAL A 693 -53.86 21.36 -3.11
N GLY A 694 -54.28 22.53 -2.64
CA GLY A 694 -54.68 22.73 -1.24
C GLY A 694 -56.01 22.06 -0.86
N ASP A 695 -56.95 21.90 -1.80
CA ASP A 695 -58.18 21.13 -1.56
C ASP A 695 -57.86 19.63 -1.44
N ILE A 696 -56.86 19.16 -2.19
CA ILE A 696 -56.39 17.77 -2.19
C ILE A 696 -55.55 17.47 -0.94
N GLU A 697 -54.68 18.40 -0.51
CA GLU A 697 -54.00 18.31 0.80
C GLU A 697 -54.99 18.20 1.96
N ASN A 698 -56.07 18.99 1.94
CA ASN A 698 -57.12 18.91 2.96
C ASN A 698 -57.92 17.59 2.87
N ALA A 699 -58.29 17.13 1.68
CA ALA A 699 -58.98 15.85 1.51
C ALA A 699 -58.14 14.66 2.02
N VAL A 700 -56.85 14.59 1.65
CA VAL A 700 -55.93 13.54 2.14
C VAL A 700 -55.71 13.65 3.65
N ARG A 701 -55.68 14.86 4.22
CA ARG A 701 -55.59 15.12 5.66
C ARG A 701 -56.84 14.65 6.43
N GLU A 702 -58.05 14.90 5.91
CA GLU A 702 -59.30 14.41 6.50
C GLU A 702 -59.46 12.88 6.35
N MET A 703 -59.08 12.30 5.21
CA MET A 703 -59.15 10.86 4.94
C MET A 703 -58.13 10.04 5.77
N SER A 704 -56.90 10.55 5.92
CA SER A 704 -55.86 9.90 6.70
C SER A 704 -56.12 9.99 8.21
N GLY A 705 -56.56 11.17 8.67
CA GLY A 705 -56.57 11.54 10.09
C GLY A 705 -55.19 11.96 10.62
N LEU A 706 -54.20 12.19 9.74
CA LEU A 706 -52.81 12.47 10.10
C LEU A 706 -52.50 13.97 10.18
N GLY A 707 -51.49 14.29 11.01
CA GLY A 707 -51.12 15.65 11.39
C GLY A 707 -50.31 16.43 10.34
N ASP A 708 -49.64 15.75 9.42
CA ASP A 708 -48.84 16.35 8.35
C ASP A 708 -48.95 15.55 7.05
N VAL A 709 -49.07 16.29 5.94
CA VAL A 709 -49.21 15.79 4.56
C VAL A 709 -48.44 16.75 3.65
N THR A 710 -47.71 16.23 2.66
CA THR A 710 -47.02 17.07 1.65
C THR A 710 -47.34 16.63 0.23
N CYS A 711 -47.87 17.54 -0.59
CA CYS A 711 -48.14 17.30 -2.01
C CYS A 711 -47.03 17.87 -2.92
N SER A 712 -46.73 17.19 -4.02
CA SER A 712 -45.76 17.61 -5.03
C SER A 712 -46.32 17.52 -6.45
N THR A 713 -46.18 18.60 -7.22
CA THR A 713 -46.58 18.75 -8.63
C THR A 713 -45.47 18.37 -9.59
#